data_AF-A0A9E7AHU0-F1
#
_entry.id   AF-A0A9E7AHU0-F1
#
_cell.length_a   1.000
_cell.length_b   1.000
_cell.length_c   1.000
_cell.angle_alpha   90.00
_cell.angle_beta   90.00
_cell.angle_gamma   90.00
#
_symmetry.space_group_name_H-M   'P 1'
#
loop_
_entity.id
_entity.type
_entity.pdbx_description
1 polymer ?
#
loop_
_entity_poly.entity_id
_entity_poly.type
_entity_poly.pdbx_seq_one_letter_code
_entity_poly.pdbx_strand_id
1 'polypeptide(L)'
;MPDTLHPPAAQSLRFSPRAVARSESANYHQGEDIRLHLVVRGHQGHPCLIANDCLEGRWGEELRLPLSPEEALSPAVQVAFTAMGIELALAGAAPVAFRPGLPVPQSLVTRHGPDIEAQIGAVPAARALAASPMAGEGVIEAAASLPGTGYRLLLLRLADPALEESLILAPVPLRLRDATGLAPAAPAWICALPEGQGLLAAVESAGDAPVSGAELLPPGRAPVLLVPAHGQAQAMRPPASEFLARLAQARGPAKAELGRLLARGFTGRNTLSWLSAPVGMSVARLLPTPEGLLLQGWLSDPGNAIAAIRLRAGEKTWPLRPGAWLDTEAWDGDGGRGFLAHAPFTTQQGTTRLGEAWLDVTLATGETGTLPLPLPEPLGIAPLRATLAELGALPEALLDHAFGAVLGPALAAWQQQRLARPMAVEERVFGAPPEAPRASIIIPLHGRLDMLPVQMALFSACRMAGDEIIFVLDDPPRREAALAQAQSAWERFGLPLRLILPAESRGFGPASNLGLRHACGGVVVFLNADAFPQATDWLDLLVAALAEPSVGAAGARLLYPDGSLQHGGMRLEPGPAGWLFPAHPGKGLRPLPAAAEPRDVEALTGACLALRREVAEQFGGFDPAYVIGDFEDADLCARLLQAGLRCVMEDRATLVHLERQSQGRADAEAGRWNLTLLNAWTYNRHWKPA
;
A
#
# COMPACT_ATOMS: atom_id res chain seq x y z
N MET A 1 1.00 -55.07 33.09
CA MET A 1 1.81 -53.89 33.46
C MET A 1 2.85 -53.75 32.38
N PRO A 2 2.83 -52.65 31.61
CA PRO A 2 3.62 -52.49 30.39
C PRO A 2 5.03 -51.99 30.73
N ASP A 3 6.05 -52.62 30.15
CA ASP A 3 7.40 -52.09 30.16
C ASP A 3 7.51 -50.96 29.14
N THR A 4 7.55 -49.76 29.71
CA THR A 4 8.16 -48.50 29.24
C THR A 4 8.73 -48.49 27.82
N LEU A 5 7.97 -47.83 26.93
CA LEU A 5 8.48 -47.19 25.71
C LEU A 5 9.63 -46.24 26.06
N HIS A 6 10.81 -46.46 25.48
CA HIS A 6 11.86 -45.45 25.42
C HIS A 6 11.32 -44.20 24.68
N PRO A 7 11.62 -42.96 25.14
CA PRO A 7 11.28 -41.77 24.39
C PRO A 7 12.05 -41.77 23.05
N PRO A 8 11.43 -41.33 21.93
CA PRO A 8 12.13 -41.22 20.66
C PRO A 8 13.31 -40.24 20.79
N ALA A 9 14.45 -40.59 20.19
CA ALA A 9 15.64 -39.74 20.17
C ALA A 9 15.30 -38.36 19.60
N ALA A 10 15.81 -37.29 20.22
CA ALA A 10 15.63 -35.92 19.76
C ALA A 10 16.02 -35.79 18.28
N GLN A 11 15.08 -35.37 17.43
CA GLN A 11 15.34 -35.11 16.02
C GLN A 11 16.12 -33.79 15.92
N SER A 12 17.14 -33.74 15.06
CA SER A 12 17.86 -32.50 14.78
C SER A 12 17.77 -32.15 13.30
N LEU A 13 17.40 -30.91 13.01
CA LEU A 13 17.41 -30.36 11.66
C LEU A 13 18.79 -29.75 11.39
N ARG A 14 19.38 -30.08 10.23
CA ARG A 14 20.68 -29.58 9.79
C ARG A 14 20.50 -28.55 8.70
N PHE A 15 21.16 -27.40 8.83
CA PHE A 15 21.09 -26.34 7.83
C PHE A 15 22.49 -25.94 7.34
N SER A 16 22.61 -25.75 6.03
CA SER A 16 23.80 -25.19 5.36
C SER A 16 23.44 -23.81 4.78
N PRO A 17 24.12 -22.72 5.18
CA PRO A 17 23.81 -21.36 4.75
C PRO A 17 23.93 -21.13 3.23
N ARG A 18 24.58 -22.05 2.48
CA ARG A 18 24.65 -21.97 1.01
C ARG A 18 23.29 -22.10 0.31
N ALA A 19 22.28 -22.68 0.94
CA ALA A 19 20.92 -22.80 0.38
C ALA A 19 20.02 -21.58 0.64
N VAL A 20 20.43 -20.65 1.52
CA VAL A 20 19.67 -19.43 1.90
C VAL A 20 20.15 -18.20 1.10
N ALA A 21 21.15 -18.35 0.24
CA ALA A 21 21.66 -17.28 -0.59
C ALA A 21 20.77 -17.04 -1.82
N ARG A 22 19.62 -16.38 -1.61
CA ARG A 22 18.93 -15.53 -2.61
C ARG A 22 17.76 -14.70 -2.03
N SER A 23 17.83 -14.33 -0.76
CA SER A 23 17.08 -13.21 -0.18
C SER A 23 18.02 -12.44 0.75
N GLU A 24 18.31 -11.18 0.42
CA GLU A 24 19.00 -10.19 1.27
C GLU A 24 20.36 -10.60 1.88
N SER A 25 21.32 -11.03 1.06
CA SER A 25 22.73 -11.19 1.49
C SER A 25 23.71 -10.46 0.59
N ALA A 26 23.57 -9.14 0.51
CA ALA A 26 24.69 -8.27 0.21
C ALA A 26 25.12 -7.65 1.55
N ASN A 27 26.05 -8.28 2.26
CA ASN A 27 27.04 -7.67 3.19
C ASN A 27 27.64 -8.60 4.27
N TYR A 28 27.37 -9.91 4.29
CA TYR A 28 27.99 -10.80 5.30
C TYR A 28 29.20 -11.58 4.77
N HIS A 29 30.31 -11.52 5.50
CA HIS A 29 31.55 -12.25 5.21
C HIS A 29 31.58 -13.63 5.87
N GLN A 30 32.30 -14.58 5.29
CA GLN A 30 32.42 -15.95 5.83
C GLN A 30 32.99 -15.91 7.25
N GLY A 31 32.27 -16.48 8.23
CA GLY A 31 32.66 -16.53 9.64
C GLY A 31 32.06 -15.46 10.57
N GLU A 32 31.24 -14.53 10.06
CA GLU A 32 30.55 -13.53 10.90
C GLU A 32 29.42 -14.16 11.74
N ASP A 33 29.26 -13.70 12.98
CA ASP A 33 28.21 -14.19 13.88
C ASP A 33 26.83 -13.68 13.38
N ILE A 34 25.90 -14.61 13.20
CA ILE A 34 24.54 -14.39 12.70
C ILE A 34 23.51 -14.86 13.72
N ARG A 35 22.32 -14.26 13.65
CA ARG A 35 21.17 -14.60 14.46
C ARG A 35 19.97 -14.87 13.56
N LEU A 36 19.45 -16.09 13.57
CA LEU A 36 18.36 -16.51 12.68
C LEU A 36 17.07 -16.78 13.47
N HIS A 37 15.97 -16.23 12.97
CA HIS A 37 14.62 -16.46 13.49
C HIS A 37 13.85 -17.36 12.51
N LEU A 38 13.40 -18.53 12.98
CA LEU A 38 12.62 -19.47 12.17
C LEU A 38 11.12 -19.30 12.44
N VAL A 39 10.33 -19.10 11.38
CA VAL A 39 8.87 -19.00 11.45
C VAL A 39 8.26 -20.08 10.55
N VAL A 40 7.58 -21.06 11.14
CA VAL A 40 6.87 -22.11 10.41
C VAL A 40 5.37 -21.80 10.40
N ARG A 41 4.76 -21.65 9.21
CA ARG A 41 3.31 -21.42 9.06
C ARG A 41 2.60 -22.72 8.72
N GLY A 42 1.61 -23.10 9.53
CA GLY A 42 0.71 -24.23 9.24
C GLY A 42 -0.37 -23.86 8.21
N HIS A 43 -0.85 -24.86 7.47
CA HIS A 43 -2.03 -24.73 6.60
C HIS A 43 -3.27 -25.23 7.33
N GLN A 44 -4.36 -24.44 7.28
CA GLN A 44 -5.72 -24.77 7.73
C GLN A 44 -5.93 -24.96 9.25
N GLY A 45 -5.91 -23.85 10.00
CA GLY A 45 -6.77 -23.71 11.18
C GLY A 45 -6.36 -24.44 12.47
N HIS A 46 -5.15 -24.99 12.59
CA HIS A 46 -4.66 -25.58 13.84
C HIS A 46 -3.70 -24.63 14.60
N PRO A 47 -3.66 -24.67 15.95
CA PRO A 47 -2.84 -23.78 16.75
C PRO A 47 -1.33 -23.97 16.51
N CYS A 48 -0.63 -22.84 16.59
CA CYS A 48 0.75 -22.62 16.21
C CYS A 48 1.73 -23.16 17.26
N LEU A 49 2.85 -23.73 16.80
CA LEU A 49 4.05 -23.90 17.60
C LEU A 49 5.05 -22.84 17.14
N ILE A 50 5.14 -21.73 17.90
CA ILE A 50 6.20 -20.73 17.72
C ILE A 50 7.39 -21.24 18.53
N ALA A 51 8.29 -22.00 17.90
CA ALA A 51 9.62 -22.15 18.45
C ALA A 51 10.35 -20.84 18.18
N ASN A 52 10.29 -19.90 19.14
CA ASN A 52 11.00 -18.63 19.06
C ASN A 52 12.48 -18.82 19.44
N ASP A 53 13.09 -19.89 18.92
CA ASP A 53 14.48 -20.19 19.20
C ASP A 53 15.37 -19.42 18.24
N CYS A 54 16.07 -18.48 18.86
CA CYS A 54 17.10 -17.68 18.27
C CYS A 54 18.33 -18.56 18.04
N LEU A 55 18.59 -18.94 16.78
CA LEU A 55 19.81 -19.66 16.43
C LEU A 55 20.96 -18.66 16.29
N GLU A 56 21.94 -18.78 17.17
CA GLU A 56 23.20 -18.05 17.08
C GLU A 56 24.28 -18.95 16.47
N GLY A 57 25.00 -18.45 15.49
CA GLY A 57 25.97 -19.24 14.74
C GLY A 57 26.85 -18.40 13.83
N ARG A 58 27.77 -19.02 13.09
CA ARG A 58 28.65 -18.30 12.14
C ARG A 58 28.25 -18.52 10.69
N TRP A 59 28.27 -17.45 9.90
CA TRP A 59 27.91 -17.48 8.49
C TRP A 59 28.83 -18.41 7.70
N GLY A 60 28.24 -19.46 7.12
CA GLY A 60 28.94 -20.50 6.35
C GLY A 60 29.18 -21.83 7.09
N GLU A 61 28.84 -21.92 8.38
CA GLU A 61 28.92 -23.17 9.16
C GLU A 61 27.57 -23.90 9.27
N GLU A 62 27.62 -25.20 9.59
CA GLU A 62 26.43 -26.04 9.73
C GLU A 62 25.77 -25.81 11.10
N LEU A 63 24.50 -25.38 11.12
CA LEU A 63 23.75 -25.16 12.35
C LEU A 63 22.80 -26.33 12.63
N ARG A 64 22.70 -26.71 13.90
CA ARG A 64 21.83 -27.80 14.38
C ARG A 64 20.76 -27.26 15.31
N LEU A 65 19.50 -27.52 14.97
CA LEU A 65 18.37 -27.22 15.84
C LEU A 65 17.98 -28.49 16.60
N PRO A 66 18.12 -28.54 17.94
CA PRO A 66 17.58 -29.64 18.73
C PRO A 66 16.07 -29.44 18.89
N LEU A 67 15.24 -30.39 18.44
CA LEU A 67 13.80 -30.37 18.72
C LEU A 67 13.51 -31.16 20.00
N SER A 68 12.66 -30.62 20.88
CA SER A 68 12.24 -31.33 22.09
C SER A 68 11.32 -32.52 21.74
N PRO A 69 11.21 -33.57 22.59
CA PRO A 69 10.41 -34.76 22.27
C PRO A 69 8.90 -34.49 22.06
N GLU A 70 8.37 -33.39 22.60
CA GLU A 70 6.96 -32.99 22.44
C GLU A 70 6.70 -32.25 21.11
N GLU A 71 7.74 -31.81 20.40
CA GLU A 71 7.69 -31.07 19.13
C GLU A 71 8.11 -31.94 17.93
N ALA A 72 8.23 -33.26 18.13
CA ALA A 72 8.69 -34.19 17.10
C ALA A 72 7.68 -34.33 15.96
N LEU A 73 8.10 -33.94 14.75
CA LEU A 73 7.42 -34.33 13.50
C LEU A 73 7.31 -35.87 13.45
N SER A 74 6.15 -36.36 13.00
CA SER A 74 5.92 -37.79 12.77
C SER A 74 7.12 -38.40 12.03
N PRO A 75 7.68 -39.54 12.48
CA PRO A 75 8.90 -40.14 11.91
C PRO A 75 8.77 -40.57 10.44
N ALA A 76 7.60 -40.36 9.84
CA ALA A 76 7.34 -40.62 8.43
C ALA A 76 7.83 -39.50 7.50
N VAL A 77 8.16 -38.28 7.95
CA VAL A 77 8.47 -37.13 7.06
C VAL A 77 9.98 -36.86 6.97
N GLN A 78 10.55 -37.02 5.77
CA GLN A 78 11.89 -36.55 5.42
C GLN A 78 11.82 -35.15 4.79
N VAL A 79 12.62 -34.22 5.29
CA VAL A 79 12.73 -32.84 4.77
C VAL A 79 14.08 -32.69 4.07
N ALA A 80 14.09 -32.32 2.79
CA ALA A 80 15.30 -32.02 2.04
C ALA A 80 15.26 -30.61 1.46
N PHE A 81 16.34 -29.86 1.59
CA PHE A 81 16.45 -28.49 1.07
C PHE A 81 17.21 -28.51 -0.26
N THR A 82 16.65 -27.90 -1.31
CA THR A 82 17.33 -27.72 -2.60
C THR A 82 17.37 -26.25 -3.00
N ALA A 83 18.14 -25.92 -4.03
CA ALA A 83 18.27 -24.56 -4.56
C ALA A 83 16.95 -23.94 -5.08
N MET A 84 15.86 -24.71 -5.12
CA MET A 84 14.54 -24.32 -5.62
C MET A 84 13.43 -24.37 -4.55
N GLY A 85 13.77 -24.66 -3.28
CA GLY A 85 12.81 -24.76 -2.17
C GLY A 85 12.91 -26.05 -1.35
N ILE A 86 12.00 -26.20 -0.38
CA ILE A 86 11.92 -27.34 0.56
C ILE A 86 11.12 -28.49 -0.07
N GLU A 87 11.69 -29.69 -0.14
CA GLU A 87 11.00 -30.94 -0.50
C GLU A 87 10.66 -31.77 0.75
N LEU A 88 9.45 -32.34 0.78
CA LEU A 88 8.96 -33.20 1.86
C LEU A 88 8.59 -34.57 1.28
N ALA A 89 9.15 -35.65 1.83
CA ALA A 89 8.86 -37.02 1.40
C ALA A 89 8.37 -37.88 2.57
N LEU A 90 7.34 -38.70 2.35
CA LEU A 90 6.89 -39.70 3.30
C LEU A 90 7.63 -41.03 3.07
N ALA A 91 8.10 -41.69 4.14
CA ALA A 91 8.87 -42.93 4.05
C ALA A 91 8.13 -44.02 3.24
N GLY A 92 8.71 -44.40 2.09
CA GLY A 92 8.19 -45.44 1.20
C GLY A 92 7.60 -44.93 -0.13
N ALA A 93 7.53 -43.62 -0.36
CA ALA A 93 7.13 -43.03 -1.64
C ALA A 93 8.35 -42.45 -2.40
N ALA A 94 8.32 -42.53 -3.74
CA ALA A 94 9.34 -41.90 -4.57
C ALA A 94 9.27 -40.36 -4.44
N PRO A 95 10.40 -39.66 -4.38
CA PRO A 95 10.42 -38.20 -4.22
C PRO A 95 9.70 -37.53 -5.40
N VAL A 96 8.78 -36.61 -5.10
CA VAL A 96 8.07 -35.82 -6.10
C VAL A 96 8.78 -34.49 -6.24
N ALA A 97 9.60 -34.36 -7.28
CA ALA A 97 10.19 -33.08 -7.65
C ALA A 97 9.13 -32.21 -8.35
N PHE A 98 8.84 -31.03 -7.80
CA PHE A 98 8.07 -30.03 -8.53
C PHE A 98 9.01 -29.23 -9.44
N ARG A 99 8.82 -29.37 -10.76
CA ARG A 99 9.37 -28.43 -11.74
C ARG A 99 8.23 -27.90 -12.62
N PRO A 100 8.05 -26.58 -12.74
CA PRO A 100 7.18 -26.02 -13.76
C PRO A 100 7.87 -26.12 -15.13
N GLY A 101 7.23 -26.82 -16.09
CA GLY A 101 7.32 -26.45 -17.50
C GLY A 101 8.38 -27.06 -18.43
N LEU A 102 8.58 -28.39 -18.50
CA LEU A 102 9.23 -29.04 -19.66
C LEU A 102 8.58 -30.39 -20.03
N PRO A 103 8.51 -30.78 -21.32
CA PRO A 103 7.77 -31.94 -21.81
C PRO A 103 8.54 -33.28 -21.69
N VAL A 104 7.78 -34.36 -21.54
CA VAL A 104 8.29 -35.74 -21.38
C VAL A 104 8.82 -36.30 -22.72
N PRO A 105 9.99 -36.97 -22.77
CA PRO A 105 10.50 -37.59 -23.99
C PRO A 105 9.65 -38.78 -24.46
N GLN A 106 9.45 -38.87 -25.77
CA GLN A 106 8.55 -39.82 -26.46
C GLN A 106 9.05 -41.29 -26.53
N SER A 107 10.08 -41.68 -25.78
CA SER A 107 10.72 -43.00 -25.89
C SER A 107 10.26 -44.06 -24.87
N LEU A 108 9.10 -43.86 -24.22
CA LEU A 108 8.59 -44.74 -23.16
C LEU A 108 7.17 -45.29 -23.43
N VAL A 109 6.70 -45.28 -24.68
CA VAL A 109 5.31 -45.66 -25.03
C VAL A 109 5.19 -47.01 -25.77
N THR A 110 6.28 -47.73 -26.04
CA THR A 110 6.23 -48.97 -26.84
C THR A 110 6.86 -50.17 -26.15
N ARG A 111 6.17 -50.73 -25.16
CA ARG A 111 6.11 -52.16 -24.79
C ARG A 111 5.18 -52.27 -23.58
N HIS A 112 4.34 -53.31 -23.53
CA HIS A 112 3.31 -53.59 -22.50
C HIS A 112 1.90 -53.02 -22.79
N GLY A 113 1.35 -53.40 -23.94
CA GLY A 113 -0.08 -53.26 -24.27
C GLY A 113 -1.10 -54.21 -23.57
N PRO A 114 -0.74 -55.27 -22.80
CA PRO A 114 -1.77 -56.10 -22.15
C PRO A 114 -2.09 -55.84 -20.67
N ASP A 115 -1.37 -54.99 -19.93
CA ASP A 115 -1.59 -54.81 -18.47
C ASP A 115 -2.59 -53.70 -18.10
N ILE A 116 -3.28 -53.12 -19.08
CA ILE A 116 -4.24 -52.02 -18.87
C ILE A 116 -5.52 -52.49 -18.14
N GLU A 117 -5.95 -53.75 -18.30
CA GLU A 117 -7.11 -54.25 -17.54
C GLU A 117 -6.80 -54.49 -16.06
N ALA A 118 -5.55 -54.77 -15.70
CA ALA A 118 -5.14 -54.96 -14.30
C ALA A 118 -4.90 -53.63 -13.56
N GLN A 119 -4.53 -52.54 -14.25
CA GLN A 119 -4.27 -51.23 -13.64
C GLN A 119 -5.50 -50.32 -13.51
N ILE A 120 -6.61 -50.60 -14.19
CA ILE A 120 -7.89 -49.92 -13.90
C ILE A 120 -8.45 -50.34 -12.52
N GLY A 121 -8.00 -51.48 -11.99
CA GLY A 121 -8.42 -52.01 -10.68
C GLY A 121 -7.89 -51.28 -9.43
N ALA A 122 -7.03 -50.26 -9.57
CA ALA A 122 -6.37 -49.62 -8.42
C ALA A 122 -6.28 -48.09 -8.48
N VAL A 123 -7.34 -47.42 -8.94
CA VAL A 123 -7.57 -46.00 -8.63
C VAL A 123 -8.42 -45.93 -7.35
N PRO A 124 -7.88 -45.48 -6.20
CA PRO A 124 -8.65 -45.35 -4.96
C PRO A 124 -9.85 -44.37 -5.05
N ALA A 125 -9.92 -43.55 -6.11
CA ALA A 125 -11.02 -42.61 -6.34
C ALA A 125 -12.19 -43.17 -7.18
N ALA A 126 -12.04 -44.33 -7.84
CA ALA A 126 -13.09 -44.88 -8.71
C ALA A 126 -14.04 -45.86 -7.99
N ARG A 127 -13.81 -46.18 -6.70
CA ARG A 127 -14.73 -47.00 -5.91
C ARG A 127 -15.61 -46.14 -5.01
N ALA A 128 -16.90 -46.12 -5.39
CA ALA A 128 -18.07 -45.76 -4.59
C ALA A 128 -18.37 -44.27 -4.34
N LEU A 129 -18.61 -43.52 -5.42
CA LEU A 129 -19.60 -42.43 -5.43
C LEU A 129 -20.98 -42.91 -5.92
N ALA A 130 -21.21 -44.22 -5.90
CA ALA A 130 -22.48 -44.87 -6.25
C ALA A 130 -23.59 -44.69 -5.19
N ALA A 131 -23.43 -43.76 -4.23
CA ALA A 131 -24.35 -43.59 -3.11
C ALA A 131 -24.71 -42.13 -2.80
N SER A 132 -24.40 -41.17 -3.68
CA SER A 132 -24.95 -39.81 -3.56
C SER A 132 -26.19 -39.68 -4.46
N PRO A 133 -27.37 -39.30 -3.93
CA PRO A 133 -28.55 -39.13 -4.76
C PRO A 133 -28.34 -37.89 -5.63
N MET A 134 -27.92 -38.10 -6.88
CA MET A 134 -27.76 -37.08 -7.92
C MET A 134 -29.09 -36.42 -8.37
N ALA A 135 -30.16 -36.57 -7.58
CA ALA A 135 -31.46 -35.99 -7.83
C ALA A 135 -31.52 -34.58 -7.24
N GLY A 136 -31.80 -33.58 -8.06
CA GLY A 136 -31.87 -32.19 -7.63
C GLY A 136 -32.83 -31.38 -8.49
N GLU A 137 -33.69 -30.60 -7.84
CA GLU A 137 -34.49 -29.58 -8.52
C GLU A 137 -33.62 -28.33 -8.73
N GLY A 138 -33.73 -27.75 -9.93
CA GLY A 138 -32.99 -26.57 -10.34
C GLY A 138 -33.87 -25.53 -11.03
N VAL A 139 -33.46 -24.27 -10.88
CA VAL A 139 -34.10 -23.14 -11.56
C VAL A 139 -33.36 -22.88 -12.86
N ILE A 140 -34.12 -22.62 -13.93
CA ILE A 140 -33.56 -22.22 -15.22
C ILE A 140 -33.34 -20.70 -15.18
N GLU A 141 -32.08 -20.27 -15.14
CA GLU A 141 -31.72 -18.84 -15.11
C GLU A 141 -31.70 -18.23 -16.51
N ALA A 142 -31.33 -19.03 -17.51
CA ALA A 142 -31.34 -18.62 -18.91
C ALA A 142 -31.59 -19.83 -19.83
N ALA A 143 -32.24 -19.59 -20.96
CA ALA A 143 -32.49 -20.62 -21.97
C ALA A 143 -32.30 -20.05 -23.38
N ALA A 144 -31.63 -20.80 -24.25
CA ALA A 144 -31.43 -20.44 -25.65
C ALA A 144 -31.61 -21.66 -26.56
N SER A 145 -32.46 -21.56 -27.58
CA SER A 145 -32.55 -22.57 -28.64
C SER A 145 -31.36 -22.42 -29.59
N LEU A 146 -30.72 -23.53 -29.98
CA LEU A 146 -29.68 -23.55 -31.01
C LEU A 146 -30.31 -23.93 -32.37
N PRO A 147 -30.54 -22.97 -33.28
CA PRO A 147 -31.22 -23.24 -34.54
C PRO A 147 -30.42 -24.22 -35.41
N GLY A 148 -31.10 -25.21 -35.99
CA GLY A 148 -30.50 -26.19 -36.91
C GLY A 148 -29.72 -27.34 -36.26
N THR A 149 -29.61 -27.38 -34.93
CA THR A 149 -28.95 -28.49 -34.21
C THR A 149 -29.91 -29.43 -33.49
N GLY A 150 -31.15 -29.00 -33.24
CA GLY A 150 -32.13 -29.76 -32.47
C GLY A 150 -31.93 -29.70 -30.95
N TYR A 151 -31.00 -28.88 -30.45
CA TYR A 151 -30.67 -28.76 -29.03
C TYR A 151 -31.08 -27.41 -28.44
N ARG A 152 -31.44 -27.41 -27.16
CA ARG A 152 -31.66 -26.21 -26.34
C ARG A 152 -30.62 -26.13 -25.23
N LEU A 153 -29.96 -24.99 -25.08
CA LEU A 153 -29.05 -24.69 -23.98
C LEU A 153 -29.82 -24.08 -22.82
N LEU A 154 -29.56 -24.57 -21.62
CA LEU A 154 -30.12 -24.10 -20.36
C LEU A 154 -28.99 -23.82 -19.39
N LEU A 155 -29.02 -22.65 -18.76
CA LEU A 155 -28.23 -22.37 -17.58
C LEU A 155 -29.08 -22.73 -16.36
N LEU A 156 -28.64 -23.72 -15.61
CA LEU A 156 -29.34 -24.26 -14.45
C LEU A 156 -28.58 -23.86 -13.18
N ARG A 157 -29.32 -23.46 -12.14
CA ARG A 157 -28.80 -23.37 -10.78
C ARG A 157 -29.46 -24.43 -9.92
N LEU A 158 -28.66 -25.28 -9.28
CA LEU A 158 -29.17 -26.34 -8.43
C LEU A 158 -29.36 -25.84 -7.00
N ALA A 159 -30.31 -26.43 -6.29
CA ALA A 159 -30.50 -26.17 -4.87
C ALA A 159 -29.31 -26.66 -4.01
N ASP A 160 -28.53 -27.63 -4.51
CA ASP A 160 -27.34 -28.17 -3.85
C ASP A 160 -26.05 -27.76 -4.62
N PRO A 161 -25.23 -26.84 -4.07
CA PRO A 161 -24.01 -26.37 -4.72
C PRO A 161 -22.93 -27.44 -4.88
N ALA A 162 -22.96 -28.53 -4.08
CA ALA A 162 -21.95 -29.59 -4.14
C ALA A 162 -21.98 -30.35 -5.48
N LEU A 163 -23.12 -30.32 -6.18
CA LEU A 163 -23.29 -30.89 -7.52
C LEU A 163 -22.75 -29.98 -8.63
N GLU A 164 -22.62 -28.67 -8.37
CA GLU A 164 -22.11 -27.68 -9.34
C GLU A 164 -20.58 -27.73 -9.49
N GLU A 165 -19.88 -28.43 -8.59
CA GLU A 165 -18.42 -28.62 -8.64
C GLU A 165 -17.99 -29.89 -9.41
N SER A 166 -18.94 -30.66 -9.94
CA SER A 166 -18.69 -31.94 -10.60
C SER A 166 -18.94 -31.88 -12.11
N LEU A 167 -17.93 -32.20 -12.92
CA LEU A 167 -18.09 -32.32 -14.37
C LEU A 167 -18.72 -33.68 -14.71
N ILE A 168 -19.98 -33.68 -15.15
CA ILE A 168 -20.72 -34.92 -15.47
C ILE A 168 -20.68 -35.18 -16.98
N LEU A 169 -19.79 -36.06 -17.43
CA LEU A 169 -19.67 -36.42 -18.85
C LEU A 169 -20.49 -37.67 -19.20
N ALA A 170 -21.79 -37.63 -18.94
CA ALA A 170 -22.74 -38.65 -19.40
C ALA A 170 -24.09 -38.00 -19.73
N PRO A 171 -24.89 -38.57 -20.67
CA PRO A 171 -26.27 -38.13 -20.85
C PRO A 171 -27.05 -38.42 -19.58
N VAL A 172 -27.40 -37.36 -18.85
CA VAL A 172 -28.22 -37.45 -17.65
C VAL A 172 -29.67 -37.21 -18.06
N PRO A 173 -30.63 -38.06 -17.63
CA PRO A 173 -32.03 -37.79 -17.89
C PRO A 173 -32.45 -36.50 -17.16
N LEU A 174 -32.92 -35.52 -17.93
CA LEU A 174 -33.41 -34.23 -17.43
C LEU A 174 -34.90 -34.10 -17.78
N ARG A 175 -35.74 -33.78 -16.78
CA ARG A 175 -37.13 -33.39 -17.02
C ARG A 175 -37.25 -31.88 -17.00
N LEU A 176 -37.93 -31.33 -17.99
CA LEU A 176 -38.25 -29.91 -18.04
C LEU A 176 -39.69 -29.68 -17.59
N ARG A 177 -39.91 -28.61 -16.83
CA ARG A 177 -41.24 -28.15 -16.44
C ARG A 177 -41.69 -27.06 -17.40
N ASP A 178 -42.81 -27.30 -18.08
CA ASP A 178 -43.47 -26.35 -18.97
C ASP A 178 -44.91 -26.03 -18.48
N ALA A 179 -45.68 -25.27 -19.27
CA ALA A 179 -47.04 -24.86 -18.93
C ALA A 179 -48.05 -26.04 -18.81
N THR A 180 -47.71 -27.23 -19.32
CA THR A 180 -48.54 -28.44 -19.28
C THR A 180 -48.13 -29.43 -18.19
N GLY A 181 -46.97 -29.21 -17.54
CA GLY A 181 -46.47 -30.03 -16.44
C GLY A 181 -45.00 -30.43 -16.61
N LEU A 182 -44.61 -31.56 -16.02
CA LEU A 182 -43.28 -32.16 -16.21
C LEU A 182 -43.27 -32.98 -17.49
N ALA A 183 -42.43 -32.59 -18.45
CA ALA A 183 -42.21 -33.31 -19.70
C ALA A 183 -41.51 -34.66 -19.46
N PRO A 184 -41.61 -35.63 -20.41
CA PRO A 184 -40.81 -36.84 -20.38
C PRO A 184 -39.32 -36.52 -20.27
N ALA A 185 -38.56 -37.37 -19.56
CA ALA A 185 -37.13 -37.17 -19.38
C ALA A 185 -36.42 -37.29 -20.74
N ALA A 186 -35.64 -36.26 -21.09
CA ALA A 186 -34.80 -36.26 -22.28
C ALA A 186 -33.33 -36.39 -21.89
N PRO A 187 -32.48 -37.02 -22.72
CA PRO A 187 -31.05 -37.03 -22.48
C PRO A 187 -30.50 -35.59 -22.57
N ALA A 188 -29.81 -35.16 -21.52
CA ALA A 188 -29.14 -33.87 -21.47
C ALA A 188 -27.65 -34.05 -21.24
N TRP A 189 -26.85 -33.29 -21.96
CA TRP A 189 -25.42 -33.14 -21.72
C TRP A 189 -25.22 -32.00 -20.75
N ILE A 190 -24.50 -32.22 -19.66
CA ILE A 190 -24.38 -31.25 -18.57
C ILE A 190 -22.91 -30.95 -18.34
N CYS A 191 -22.57 -29.67 -18.28
CA CYS A 191 -21.23 -29.20 -17.95
C CYS A 191 -21.33 -28.29 -16.73
N ALA A 192 -20.58 -28.61 -15.68
CA ALA A 192 -20.40 -27.66 -14.59
C ALA A 192 -19.63 -26.45 -15.09
N LEU A 193 -20.19 -25.25 -14.87
CA LEU A 193 -19.44 -24.03 -15.07
C LEU A 193 -18.48 -23.85 -13.88
N PRO A 194 -17.29 -23.28 -14.09
CA PRO A 194 -16.33 -23.07 -13.01
C PRO A 194 -16.96 -22.32 -11.83
N GLU A 195 -16.53 -22.68 -10.62
CA GLU A 195 -16.71 -21.85 -9.42
C GLU A 195 -18.18 -21.57 -9.02
N GLY A 196 -19.08 -22.56 -9.18
CA GLY A 196 -20.49 -22.45 -8.72
C GLY A 196 -21.35 -21.51 -9.57
N GLN A 197 -20.94 -21.24 -10.81
CA GLN A 197 -21.69 -20.44 -11.77
C GLN A 197 -22.91 -21.18 -12.35
N GLY A 198 -23.28 -22.33 -11.78
CA GLY A 198 -24.35 -23.20 -12.25
C GLY A 198 -23.89 -24.26 -13.25
N LEU A 199 -24.85 -24.98 -13.81
CA LEU A 199 -24.65 -26.03 -14.80
C LEU A 199 -25.16 -25.56 -16.16
N LEU A 200 -24.34 -25.72 -17.20
CA LEU A 200 -24.77 -25.57 -18.58
C LEU A 200 -25.30 -26.92 -19.08
N ALA A 201 -26.59 -27.02 -19.33
CA ALA A 201 -27.24 -28.21 -19.86
C ALA A 201 -27.64 -28.02 -21.34
N ALA A 202 -27.35 -29.01 -22.18
CA ALA A 202 -27.80 -29.10 -23.56
C ALA A 202 -28.78 -30.26 -23.70
N VAL A 203 -30.04 -29.96 -23.98
CA VAL A 203 -31.14 -30.94 -24.03
C VAL A 203 -31.55 -31.19 -25.47
N GLU A 204 -31.65 -32.45 -25.86
CA GLU A 204 -32.10 -32.84 -27.20
C GLU A 204 -33.63 -32.70 -27.29
N SER A 205 -34.09 -31.75 -28.11
CA SER A 205 -35.48 -31.46 -28.51
C SER A 205 -36.60 -31.81 -27.52
N ALA A 206 -37.06 -30.80 -26.77
CA ALA A 206 -38.38 -30.76 -26.14
C ALA A 206 -39.18 -29.53 -26.60
N GLY A 207 -39.27 -29.29 -27.92
CA GLY A 207 -40.03 -28.17 -28.50
C GLY A 207 -39.56 -26.75 -28.07
N ASP A 208 -40.15 -25.72 -28.67
CA ASP A 208 -39.85 -24.30 -28.35
C ASP A 208 -40.71 -23.76 -27.20
N ALA A 209 -41.43 -24.63 -26.47
CA ALA A 209 -42.29 -24.21 -25.37
C ALA A 209 -41.45 -23.55 -24.24
N PRO A 210 -41.90 -22.44 -23.63
CA PRO A 210 -41.20 -21.84 -22.50
C PRO A 210 -41.18 -22.80 -21.31
N VAL A 211 -39.99 -22.95 -20.71
CA VAL A 211 -39.72 -23.86 -19.58
C VAL A 211 -39.37 -23.04 -18.35
N SER A 212 -39.89 -23.42 -17.19
CA SER A 212 -39.79 -22.66 -15.94
C SER A 212 -38.98 -23.36 -14.84
N GLY A 213 -38.59 -24.62 -15.05
CA GLY A 213 -37.80 -25.39 -14.09
C GLY A 213 -37.26 -26.68 -14.68
N ALA A 214 -36.27 -27.28 -14.02
CA ALA A 214 -35.67 -28.54 -14.44
C ALA A 214 -35.44 -29.47 -13.25
N GLU A 215 -35.66 -30.77 -13.47
CA GLU A 215 -35.41 -31.83 -12.50
C GLU A 215 -34.35 -32.78 -13.08
N LEU A 216 -33.20 -32.85 -12.42
CA LEU A 216 -32.14 -33.81 -12.72
C LEU A 216 -32.51 -35.17 -12.12
N LEU A 217 -32.58 -36.20 -12.96
CA LEU A 217 -32.83 -37.57 -12.51
C LEU A 217 -31.50 -38.33 -12.37
N PRO A 218 -31.42 -39.28 -11.42
CA PRO A 218 -30.23 -40.08 -11.26
C PRO A 218 -29.95 -40.88 -12.55
N PRO A 219 -28.68 -40.96 -12.98
CA PRO A 219 -28.30 -41.85 -14.07
C PRO A 219 -28.66 -43.28 -13.67
N GLY A 220 -29.27 -44.05 -14.57
CA GLY A 220 -29.51 -45.48 -14.34
C GLY A 220 -28.19 -46.26 -14.16
N ARG A 221 -28.20 -47.59 -14.26
CA ARG A 221 -26.98 -48.45 -14.16
C ARG A 221 -25.87 -48.17 -15.21
N ALA A 222 -25.98 -47.11 -16.00
CA ALA A 222 -24.95 -46.65 -16.91
C ALA A 222 -23.78 -46.02 -16.12
N PRO A 223 -22.51 -46.33 -16.48
CA PRO A 223 -21.36 -45.76 -15.81
C PRO A 223 -21.31 -44.24 -16.05
N VAL A 224 -21.34 -43.46 -14.96
CA VAL A 224 -21.13 -42.01 -15.01
C VAL A 224 -19.67 -41.72 -14.69
N LEU A 225 -18.99 -41.04 -15.61
CA LEU A 225 -17.64 -40.57 -15.42
C LEU A 225 -17.70 -39.19 -14.74
N LEU A 226 -17.32 -39.13 -13.46
CA LEU A 226 -17.12 -37.88 -12.72
C LEU A 226 -15.63 -37.51 -12.82
N VAL A 227 -15.33 -36.38 -13.45
CA VAL A 227 -13.95 -35.88 -13.56
C VAL A 227 -13.82 -34.62 -12.70
N PRO A 228 -12.88 -34.56 -11.73
CA PRO A 228 -12.59 -33.32 -11.00
C PRO A 228 -12.09 -32.25 -11.98
N ALA A 229 -12.62 -31.02 -11.88
CA ALA A 229 -12.31 -29.94 -12.82
C ALA A 229 -10.82 -29.49 -12.81
N HIS A 230 -10.03 -29.93 -11.84
CA HIS A 230 -8.61 -29.58 -11.74
C HIS A 230 -7.71 -30.65 -12.35
N GLY A 231 -7.22 -30.37 -13.58
CA GLY A 231 -5.87 -30.80 -13.95
C GLY A 231 -5.64 -31.40 -15.34
N GLN A 232 -6.64 -31.89 -16.08
CA GLN A 232 -6.38 -32.57 -17.35
C GLN A 232 -7.51 -32.39 -18.38
N ALA A 233 -7.53 -31.24 -19.08
CA ALA A 233 -8.42 -31.03 -20.22
C ALA A 233 -7.83 -31.53 -21.57
N GLN A 234 -6.60 -32.08 -21.60
CA GLN A 234 -5.94 -32.44 -22.87
C GLN A 234 -6.16 -33.89 -23.35
N ALA A 235 -6.88 -34.75 -22.63
CA ALA A 235 -6.96 -36.19 -22.95
C ALA A 235 -8.31 -36.73 -23.46
N MET A 236 -9.32 -35.89 -23.77
CA MET A 236 -10.67 -36.40 -24.09
C MET A 236 -11.16 -36.01 -25.50
N ARG A 237 -11.26 -37.01 -26.40
CA ARG A 237 -12.21 -37.09 -27.54
C ARG A 237 -12.87 -38.47 -27.46
N PRO A 238 -14.21 -38.67 -27.61
CA PRO A 238 -14.99 -38.05 -28.70
C PRO A 238 -16.16 -37.05 -28.46
N PRO A 239 -16.93 -36.93 -27.35
CA PRO A 239 -18.21 -36.18 -27.41
C PRO A 239 -18.11 -34.70 -26.99
N ALA A 240 -17.28 -34.36 -25.99
CA ALA A 240 -17.14 -32.98 -25.49
C ALA A 240 -16.46 -32.05 -26.50
N SER A 241 -15.55 -32.57 -27.32
CA SER A 241 -14.90 -31.81 -28.40
C SER A 241 -15.86 -31.44 -29.52
N GLU A 242 -16.85 -32.29 -29.81
CA GLU A 242 -17.88 -32.00 -30.81
C GLU A 242 -18.88 -30.97 -30.28
N PHE A 243 -19.23 -31.07 -28.98
CA PHE A 243 -20.03 -30.07 -28.27
C PHE A 243 -19.37 -28.69 -28.24
N LEU A 244 -18.09 -28.61 -27.82
CA LEU A 244 -17.31 -27.37 -27.81
C LEU A 244 -17.08 -26.81 -29.22
N ALA A 245 -16.87 -27.67 -30.22
CA ALA A 245 -16.77 -27.26 -31.63
C ALA A 245 -18.10 -26.70 -32.17
N ARG A 246 -19.25 -27.26 -31.77
CA ARG A 246 -20.58 -26.76 -32.15
C ARG A 246 -20.94 -25.46 -31.42
N LEU A 247 -20.52 -25.29 -30.16
CA LEU A 247 -20.62 -24.04 -29.40
C LEU A 247 -19.76 -22.92 -30.03
N ALA A 248 -18.56 -23.26 -30.48
CA ALA A 248 -17.69 -22.35 -31.22
C ALA A 248 -18.25 -21.96 -32.62
N GLN A 249 -19.11 -22.81 -33.19
CA GLN A 249 -19.81 -22.55 -34.46
C GLN A 249 -21.11 -21.75 -34.29
N ALA A 250 -21.58 -21.49 -33.07
CA ALA A 250 -22.75 -20.66 -32.82
C ALA A 250 -22.53 -19.23 -33.34
N ARG A 251 -23.35 -18.79 -34.31
CA ARG A 251 -23.31 -17.45 -34.90
C ARG A 251 -24.47 -16.60 -34.38
N GLY A 252 -24.22 -15.29 -34.24
CA GLY A 252 -25.27 -14.31 -33.92
C GLY A 252 -25.60 -14.18 -32.42
N PRO A 253 -26.89 -13.93 -32.05
CA PRO A 253 -27.31 -13.52 -30.70
C PRO A 253 -26.89 -14.47 -29.58
N ALA A 254 -26.80 -15.78 -29.85
CA ALA A 254 -26.43 -16.80 -28.87
C ALA A 254 -24.98 -16.66 -28.37
N LYS A 255 -24.03 -16.26 -29.22
CA LYS A 255 -22.63 -16.04 -28.81
C LYS A 255 -22.48 -14.80 -27.93
N ALA A 256 -23.26 -13.76 -28.22
CA ALA A 256 -23.26 -12.51 -27.43
C ALA A 256 -23.86 -12.73 -26.03
N GLU A 257 -24.92 -13.54 -25.92
CA GLU A 257 -25.55 -13.83 -24.64
C GLU A 257 -24.69 -14.78 -23.78
N LEU A 258 -24.02 -15.77 -24.39
CA LEU A 258 -23.03 -16.60 -23.69
C LEU A 258 -21.84 -15.79 -23.17
N GLY A 259 -21.36 -14.83 -23.97
CA GLY A 259 -20.30 -13.90 -23.56
C GLY A 259 -20.71 -12.99 -22.39
N ARG A 260 -21.96 -12.55 -22.34
CA ARG A 260 -22.50 -11.78 -21.19
C ARG A 260 -22.59 -12.60 -19.92
N LEU A 261 -23.02 -13.87 -20.02
CA LEU A 261 -23.16 -14.76 -18.87
C LEU A 261 -21.79 -15.12 -18.25
N LEU A 262 -20.76 -15.34 -19.08
CA LEU A 262 -19.40 -15.65 -18.63
C LEU A 262 -18.59 -14.42 -18.18
N ALA A 263 -19.00 -13.21 -18.53
CA ALA A 263 -18.32 -11.97 -18.16
C ALA A 263 -18.60 -11.50 -16.72
N ARG A 264 -19.44 -12.22 -15.96
CA ARG A 264 -19.82 -11.88 -14.59
C ARG A 264 -19.09 -12.75 -13.58
N GLY A 265 -17.93 -12.29 -13.11
CA GLY A 265 -17.34 -12.83 -11.88
C GLY A 265 -15.85 -12.50 -11.78
N PHE A 266 -15.51 -11.45 -11.02
CA PHE A 266 -14.17 -11.37 -10.47
C PHE A 266 -14.01 -12.52 -9.48
N THR A 267 -13.14 -13.47 -9.82
CA THR A 267 -12.93 -14.71 -9.06
C THR A 267 -11.97 -14.54 -7.89
N GLY A 268 -11.42 -13.33 -7.70
CA GLY A 268 -10.37 -13.04 -6.73
C GLY A 268 -8.98 -13.58 -7.11
N ARG A 269 -8.87 -14.35 -8.20
CA ARG A 269 -7.62 -14.98 -8.62
C ARG A 269 -6.79 -14.09 -9.55
N ASN A 270 -5.47 -14.16 -9.36
CA ASN A 270 -4.52 -13.62 -10.32
C ASN A 270 -4.42 -14.58 -11.52
N THR A 271 -4.74 -14.10 -12.71
CA THR A 271 -4.76 -14.90 -13.95
C THR A 271 -3.74 -14.40 -14.97
N LEU A 272 -2.86 -13.45 -14.61
CA LEU A 272 -1.85 -12.92 -15.52
C LEU A 272 -0.90 -14.01 -16.04
N SER A 273 -0.57 -14.99 -15.20
CA SER A 273 0.28 -16.12 -15.60
C SER A 273 -0.38 -17.09 -16.58
N TRP A 274 -1.66 -16.93 -16.88
CA TRP A 274 -2.39 -17.77 -17.85
C TRP A 274 -2.38 -17.15 -19.25
N LEU A 275 -1.95 -15.90 -19.36
CA LEU A 275 -1.87 -15.19 -20.63
C LEU A 275 -0.84 -15.83 -21.55
N SER A 276 -1.10 -15.73 -22.85
CA SER A 276 -0.22 -16.26 -23.91
C SER A 276 1.13 -15.55 -24.00
N ALA A 277 1.25 -14.34 -23.46
CA ALA A 277 2.49 -13.57 -23.37
C ALA A 277 3.05 -13.61 -21.94
N PRO A 278 4.39 -13.60 -21.76
CA PRO A 278 5.04 -13.66 -20.45
C PRO A 278 4.98 -12.30 -19.73
N VAL A 279 3.78 -11.84 -19.38
CA VAL A 279 3.54 -10.61 -18.64
C VAL A 279 3.41 -10.90 -17.15
N GLY A 280 3.98 -10.05 -16.31
CA GLY A 280 3.89 -10.15 -14.85
C GLY A 280 3.61 -8.79 -14.24
N MET A 281 2.75 -8.72 -13.23
CA MET A 281 2.45 -7.46 -12.54
C MET A 281 2.06 -7.74 -11.09
N SER A 282 2.42 -6.83 -10.20
CA SER A 282 1.92 -6.81 -8.82
C SER A 282 1.66 -5.37 -8.39
N VAL A 283 0.62 -5.17 -7.57
CA VAL A 283 0.37 -3.93 -6.86
C VAL A 283 0.80 -4.15 -5.42
N ALA A 284 1.84 -3.44 -4.99
CA ALA A 284 2.37 -3.51 -3.64
C ALA A 284 1.60 -2.61 -2.67
N ARG A 285 1.18 -1.41 -3.12
CA ARG A 285 0.41 -0.47 -2.30
C ARG A 285 -0.78 0.12 -3.03
N LEU A 286 -1.81 0.40 -2.22
CA LEU A 286 -3.08 0.94 -2.65
C LEU A 286 -3.50 2.06 -1.70
N LEU A 287 -3.40 3.31 -2.13
CA LEU A 287 -3.80 4.48 -1.33
C LEU A 287 -5.15 5.00 -1.84
N PRO A 288 -6.26 4.81 -1.08
CA PRO A 288 -7.55 5.40 -1.43
C PRO A 288 -7.58 6.90 -1.13
N THR A 289 -7.95 7.70 -2.11
CA THR A 289 -8.08 9.16 -2.01
C THR A 289 -9.51 9.57 -2.39
N PRO A 290 -9.97 10.77 -1.99
CA PRO A 290 -11.23 11.33 -2.50
C PRO A 290 -11.32 11.41 -4.03
N GLU A 291 -10.17 11.51 -4.71
CA GLU A 291 -10.06 11.67 -6.16
C GLU A 291 -9.91 10.33 -6.91
N GLY A 292 -9.65 9.21 -6.20
CA GLY A 292 -9.43 7.91 -6.81
C GLY A 292 -8.50 6.99 -6.01
N LEU A 293 -7.79 6.08 -6.69
CA LEU A 293 -6.77 5.22 -6.09
C LEU A 293 -5.39 5.60 -6.63
N LEU A 294 -4.43 5.76 -5.74
CA LEU A 294 -3.02 5.73 -6.11
C LEU A 294 -2.48 4.32 -5.91
N LEU A 295 -1.99 3.74 -7.00
CA LEU A 295 -1.47 2.38 -7.10
C LEU A 295 0.05 2.46 -7.24
N GLN A 296 0.76 1.61 -6.49
CA GLN A 296 2.21 1.46 -6.63
C GLN A 296 2.58 -0.01 -6.71
N GLY A 297 3.45 -0.37 -7.65
CA GLY A 297 3.79 -1.75 -7.89
C GLY A 297 4.91 -1.92 -8.90
N TRP A 298 4.98 -3.12 -9.48
CA TRP A 298 5.92 -3.45 -10.56
C TRP A 298 5.20 -4.13 -11.72
N LEU A 299 5.76 -3.97 -12.91
CA LEU A 299 5.28 -4.54 -14.16
C LEU A 299 6.45 -5.08 -14.99
N SER A 300 6.34 -6.31 -15.45
CA SER A 300 7.21 -6.93 -16.45
C SER A 300 6.42 -7.19 -17.72
N ASP A 301 6.83 -6.54 -18.80
CA ASP A 301 6.24 -6.69 -20.14
C ASP A 301 7.37 -6.72 -21.20
N PRO A 302 8.20 -7.77 -21.22
CA PRO A 302 9.42 -7.82 -22.02
C PRO A 302 9.16 -7.77 -23.54
N GLY A 303 7.93 -8.05 -23.98
CA GLY A 303 7.51 -8.02 -25.38
C GLY A 303 6.67 -6.80 -25.76
N ASN A 304 6.43 -5.86 -24.83
CA ASN A 304 5.44 -4.78 -25.00
C ASN A 304 4.08 -5.32 -25.50
N ALA A 305 3.66 -6.44 -24.92
CA ALA A 305 2.48 -7.19 -25.33
C ALA A 305 1.19 -6.59 -24.76
N ILE A 306 1.26 -5.75 -23.72
CA ILE A 306 0.10 -5.17 -23.06
C ILE A 306 -0.45 -4.00 -23.87
N ALA A 307 -1.69 -4.13 -24.35
CA ALA A 307 -2.40 -3.06 -25.03
C ALA A 307 -3.11 -2.11 -24.06
N ALA A 308 -3.64 -2.62 -22.95
CA ALA A 308 -4.35 -1.80 -21.97
C ALA A 308 -4.31 -2.40 -20.56
N ILE A 309 -4.25 -1.52 -19.56
CA ILE A 309 -4.49 -1.86 -18.16
C ILE A 309 -5.70 -1.04 -17.71
N ARG A 310 -6.69 -1.69 -17.10
CA ARG A 310 -7.91 -1.03 -16.64
C ARG A 310 -8.23 -1.42 -15.20
N LEU A 311 -8.52 -0.44 -14.36
CA LEU A 311 -9.13 -0.68 -13.06
C LEU A 311 -10.60 -1.05 -13.28
N ARG A 312 -11.05 -2.15 -12.67
CA ARG A 312 -12.46 -2.51 -12.57
C ARG A 312 -12.90 -2.49 -11.12
N ALA A 313 -14.12 -2.01 -10.91
CA ALA A 313 -14.83 -2.14 -9.65
C ALA A 313 -16.33 -2.26 -9.92
N GLY A 314 -16.89 -3.45 -9.69
CA GLY A 314 -18.23 -3.80 -10.15
C GLY A 314 -18.36 -3.72 -11.68
N GLU A 315 -19.39 -3.02 -12.19
CA GLU A 315 -19.61 -2.84 -13.63
C GLU A 315 -18.79 -1.67 -14.24
N LYS A 316 -18.10 -0.87 -13.41
CA LYS A 316 -17.35 0.30 -13.86
C LYS A 316 -15.91 -0.07 -14.20
N THR A 317 -15.36 0.60 -15.21
CA THR A 317 -14.00 0.37 -15.71
C THR A 317 -13.31 1.70 -16.01
N TRP A 318 -12.05 1.86 -15.60
CA TRP A 318 -11.23 3.05 -15.80
C TRP A 318 -9.88 2.68 -16.44
N PRO A 319 -9.47 3.33 -17.55
CA PRO A 319 -8.15 3.08 -18.14
C PRO A 319 -7.04 3.66 -17.24
N LEU A 320 -5.97 2.89 -17.03
CA LEU A 320 -4.77 3.36 -16.32
C LEU A 320 -3.66 3.83 -17.27
N ARG A 321 -3.75 3.54 -18.58
CA ARG A 321 -2.81 3.98 -19.62
C ARG A 321 -3.50 4.85 -20.69
N PRO A 322 -2.93 5.97 -21.21
CA PRO A 322 -1.83 6.81 -20.73
C PRO A 322 -2.30 8.20 -20.20
N GLY A 323 -1.54 8.80 -19.29
CA GLY A 323 -1.81 10.12 -18.69
C GLY A 323 -1.80 10.11 -17.16
N ALA A 324 -2.08 8.96 -16.55
CA ALA A 324 -2.07 8.79 -15.09
C ALA A 324 -1.15 7.63 -14.66
N TRP A 325 -0.12 7.35 -15.44
CA TRP A 325 0.88 6.29 -15.22
C TRP A 325 2.28 6.88 -15.30
N LEU A 326 3.16 6.42 -14.40
CA LEU A 326 4.56 6.79 -14.32
C LEU A 326 5.38 5.51 -14.12
N ASP A 327 6.33 5.25 -15.02
CA ASP A 327 7.32 4.20 -14.82
C ASP A 327 8.39 4.70 -13.83
N THR A 328 8.80 3.86 -12.90
CA THR A 328 9.84 4.16 -11.90
C THR A 328 11.01 3.19 -12.04
N GLU A 329 12.21 3.65 -11.67
CA GLU A 329 13.45 2.84 -11.72
C GLU A 329 13.52 1.78 -10.60
N ALA A 330 12.54 1.75 -9.69
CA ALA A 330 12.53 0.87 -8.54
C ALA A 330 12.15 -0.57 -8.92
N TRP A 331 13.21 -1.39 -9.06
CA TRP A 331 13.33 -2.85 -8.99
C TRP A 331 13.39 -3.61 -10.31
N ASP A 332 14.52 -4.30 -10.52
CA ASP A 332 14.50 -5.67 -11.01
C ASP A 332 15.74 -6.52 -10.64
N GLY A 333 15.50 -7.61 -9.92
CA GLY A 333 16.34 -8.80 -10.05
C GLY A 333 16.06 -9.59 -11.35
N ASP A 334 14.94 -9.29 -12.05
CA ASP A 334 14.32 -10.16 -13.07
C ASP A 334 13.72 -9.43 -14.31
N GLY A 335 14.14 -8.21 -14.69
CA GLY A 335 13.64 -7.52 -15.90
C GLY A 335 12.37 -6.64 -15.76
N GLY A 336 11.85 -6.43 -14.54
CA GLY A 336 10.65 -5.61 -14.27
C GLY A 336 10.89 -4.10 -14.18
N ARG A 337 9.83 -3.29 -14.33
CA ARG A 337 9.84 -1.85 -14.06
C ARG A 337 8.86 -1.52 -12.94
N GLY A 338 9.27 -0.68 -12.01
CA GLY A 338 8.34 -0.11 -11.03
C GLY A 338 7.32 0.80 -11.72
N PHE A 339 6.15 0.97 -11.10
CA PHE A 339 5.16 1.94 -11.57
C PHE A 339 4.42 2.63 -10.44
N LEU A 340 3.96 3.84 -10.74
CA LEU A 340 2.93 4.55 -10.02
C LEU A 340 1.78 4.88 -10.98
N ALA A 341 0.55 4.63 -10.54
CA ALA A 341 -0.62 4.95 -11.34
C ALA A 341 -1.70 5.58 -10.49
N HIS A 342 -2.25 6.70 -10.97
CA HIS A 342 -3.43 7.31 -10.39
C HIS A 342 -4.65 6.88 -11.19
N ALA A 343 -5.59 6.24 -10.53
CA ALA A 343 -6.85 5.82 -11.09
C ALA A 343 -7.94 6.80 -10.63
N PRO A 344 -8.27 7.84 -11.41
CA PRO A 344 -9.29 8.79 -11.00
C PRO A 344 -10.65 8.10 -11.01
N PHE A 345 -11.24 7.93 -9.84
CA PHE A 345 -12.65 7.58 -9.73
C PHE A 345 -13.26 8.32 -8.55
N THR A 346 -14.35 9.01 -8.82
CA THR A 346 -15.17 9.59 -7.78
C THR A 346 -15.94 8.48 -7.09
N THR A 347 -15.71 8.29 -5.80
CA THR A 347 -16.67 7.59 -4.92
C THR A 347 -17.90 8.46 -4.75
N GLN A 348 -18.67 8.71 -5.82
CA GLN A 348 -20.00 9.27 -5.66
C GLN A 348 -20.82 8.25 -4.86
N GLN A 349 -21.09 8.60 -3.60
CA GLN A 349 -21.91 7.84 -2.65
C GLN A 349 -21.35 6.49 -2.18
N GLY A 350 -20.14 6.47 -1.60
CA GLY A 350 -19.81 5.56 -0.48
C GLY A 350 -20.06 4.05 -0.64
N THR A 351 -20.11 3.49 -1.86
CA THR A 351 -20.57 2.10 -2.07
C THR A 351 -19.72 1.22 -2.97
N THR A 352 -18.64 1.72 -3.56
CA THR A 352 -17.66 0.79 -4.14
C THR A 352 -16.82 0.22 -3.00
N ARG A 353 -17.16 -0.97 -2.53
CA ARG A 353 -16.29 -1.73 -1.62
C ARG A 353 -14.98 -1.94 -2.36
N LEU A 354 -13.91 -1.29 -1.92
CA LEU A 354 -12.56 -1.49 -2.47
C LEU A 354 -12.15 -2.98 -2.52
N GLY A 355 -12.77 -3.84 -1.69
CA GLY A 355 -12.62 -5.29 -1.73
C GLY A 355 -13.17 -5.99 -2.98
N GLU A 356 -13.82 -5.27 -3.90
CA GLU A 356 -14.31 -5.77 -5.19
C GLU A 356 -13.61 -5.09 -6.38
N ALA A 357 -12.43 -4.47 -6.16
CA ALA A 357 -11.66 -3.84 -7.22
C ALA A 357 -10.47 -4.70 -7.67
N TRP A 358 -10.21 -4.72 -8.98
CA TRP A 358 -9.12 -5.49 -9.60
C TRP A 358 -8.61 -4.80 -10.87
N LEU A 359 -7.46 -5.22 -11.39
CA LEU A 359 -6.95 -4.75 -12.67
C LEU A 359 -7.20 -5.80 -13.77
N ASP A 360 -7.76 -5.36 -14.88
CA ASP A 360 -7.75 -6.10 -16.14
C ASP A 360 -6.51 -5.70 -16.94
N VAL A 361 -5.72 -6.69 -17.36
CA VAL A 361 -4.58 -6.52 -18.26
C VAL A 361 -4.93 -7.17 -19.59
N THR A 362 -5.13 -6.34 -20.63
CA THR A 362 -5.47 -6.79 -21.97
C THR A 362 -4.23 -6.76 -22.86
N LEU A 363 -3.91 -7.90 -23.47
CA LEU A 363 -2.85 -8.03 -24.48
C LEU A 363 -3.29 -7.43 -25.83
N ALA A 364 -2.33 -7.13 -26.71
CA ALA A 364 -2.58 -6.71 -28.09
C ALA A 364 -3.37 -7.74 -28.92
N THR A 365 -3.34 -9.03 -28.50
CA THR A 365 -4.16 -10.11 -29.09
C THR A 365 -5.63 -10.04 -28.69
N GLY A 366 -6.00 -9.22 -27.70
CA GLY A 366 -7.33 -9.11 -27.11
C GLY A 366 -7.56 -10.03 -25.90
N GLU A 367 -6.62 -10.94 -25.59
CA GLU A 367 -6.66 -11.76 -24.39
C GLU A 367 -6.58 -10.89 -23.12
N THR A 368 -7.35 -11.21 -22.07
CA THR A 368 -7.39 -10.40 -20.84
C THR A 368 -7.19 -11.27 -19.61
N GLY A 369 -6.27 -10.86 -18.74
CA GLY A 369 -6.02 -11.45 -17.43
C GLY A 369 -6.41 -10.47 -16.33
N THR A 370 -6.59 -10.98 -15.12
CA THR A 370 -7.04 -10.27 -13.93
C THR A 370 -5.94 -10.27 -12.87
N LEU A 371 -5.75 -9.13 -12.20
CA LEU A 371 -4.90 -8.98 -11.02
C LEU A 371 -5.73 -8.45 -9.85
N PRO A 372 -5.91 -9.23 -8.76
CA PRO A 372 -6.53 -8.72 -7.54
C PRO A 372 -5.70 -7.60 -6.91
N LEU A 373 -6.35 -6.60 -6.34
CA LEU A 373 -5.68 -5.54 -5.60
C LEU A 373 -5.44 -5.94 -4.13
N PRO A 374 -4.36 -5.46 -3.49
CA PRO A 374 -4.14 -5.65 -2.06
C PRO A 374 -5.16 -4.86 -1.23
N LEU A 375 -5.16 -5.09 0.08
CA LEU A 375 -5.92 -4.24 1.00
C LEU A 375 -5.41 -2.79 0.95
N PRO A 376 -6.30 -1.79 1.09
CA PRO A 376 -5.90 -0.40 1.09
C PRO A 376 -5.05 -0.05 2.32
N GLU A 377 -4.07 0.82 2.11
CA GLU A 377 -3.26 1.39 3.19
C GLU A 377 -4.12 2.21 4.17
N PRO A 378 -3.84 2.13 5.48
CA PRO A 378 -4.56 2.94 6.46
C PRO A 378 -4.24 4.43 6.28
N LEU A 379 -5.24 5.29 6.38
CA LEU A 379 -5.01 6.74 6.27
C LEU A 379 -4.05 7.22 7.36
N GLY A 380 -2.93 7.80 6.95
CA GLY A 380 -1.85 8.24 7.84
C GLY A 380 -0.68 8.83 7.06
N ILE A 381 0.35 9.29 7.77
CA ILE A 381 1.54 9.88 7.15
C ILE A 381 2.53 8.82 6.64
N ALA A 382 2.56 7.65 7.27
CA ALA A 382 3.51 6.58 6.93
C ALA A 382 3.35 6.05 5.50
N PRO A 383 2.13 5.77 4.99
CA PRO A 383 1.96 5.34 3.61
C PRO A 383 2.40 6.40 2.59
N LEU A 384 2.11 7.68 2.86
CA LEU A 384 2.56 8.79 2.02
C LEU A 384 4.10 8.84 1.95
N ARG A 385 4.78 8.75 3.10
CA ARG A 385 6.25 8.71 3.16
C ARG A 385 6.82 7.51 2.40
N ALA A 386 6.23 6.33 2.58
CA ALA A 386 6.67 5.11 1.90
C ALA A 386 6.53 5.25 0.36
N THR A 387 5.41 5.79 -0.11
CA THR A 387 5.19 6.05 -1.53
C THR A 387 6.23 7.01 -2.12
N LEU A 388 6.55 8.10 -1.43
CA LEU A 388 7.58 9.04 -1.87
C LEU A 388 8.99 8.47 -1.78
N ALA A 389 9.29 7.63 -0.78
CA ALA A 389 10.62 7.03 -0.61
C ALA A 389 10.94 6.02 -1.71
N GLU A 390 10.00 5.17 -2.09
CA GLU A 390 10.21 4.13 -3.11
C GLU A 390 10.17 4.64 -4.55
N LEU A 391 9.76 5.90 -4.76
CA LEU A 391 9.80 6.53 -6.07
C LEU A 391 11.24 6.71 -6.60
N GLY A 392 12.23 6.74 -5.71
CA GLY A 392 13.61 7.05 -6.09
C GLY A 392 13.74 8.50 -6.59
N ALA A 393 14.89 8.83 -7.18
CA ALA A 393 15.06 10.15 -7.78
C ALA A 393 14.36 10.21 -9.14
N LEU A 394 13.43 11.15 -9.33
CA LEU A 394 12.80 11.37 -10.63
C LEU A 394 13.65 12.27 -11.53
N PRO A 395 13.82 11.93 -12.82
CA PRO A 395 14.35 12.85 -13.81
C PRO A 395 13.52 14.13 -13.90
N GLU A 396 14.19 15.28 -14.07
CA GLU A 396 13.54 16.58 -14.12
C GLU A 396 12.43 16.67 -15.18
N ALA A 397 12.67 16.05 -16.35
CA ALA A 397 11.70 16.00 -17.46
C ALA A 397 10.40 15.26 -17.12
N LEU A 398 10.36 14.46 -16.06
CA LEU A 398 9.18 13.72 -15.62
C LEU A 398 8.45 14.42 -14.46
N LEU A 399 9.00 15.47 -13.86
CA LEU A 399 8.42 16.09 -12.66
C LEU A 399 7.01 16.67 -12.90
N ASP A 400 6.80 17.39 -13.99
CA ASP A 400 5.49 17.97 -14.31
C ASP A 400 4.43 16.89 -14.52
N HIS A 401 4.77 15.79 -15.20
CA HIS A 401 3.84 14.67 -15.40
C HIS A 401 3.60 13.91 -14.09
N ALA A 402 4.69 13.58 -13.37
CA ALA A 402 4.64 12.83 -12.12
C ALA A 402 3.80 13.54 -11.07
N PHE A 403 4.07 14.83 -10.80
CA PHE A 403 3.33 15.57 -9.78
C PHE A 403 2.05 16.21 -10.32
N GLY A 404 2.00 16.61 -11.59
CA GLY A 404 0.80 17.22 -12.18
C GLY A 404 -0.34 16.25 -12.45
N ALA A 405 -0.04 15.01 -12.87
CA ALA A 405 -1.06 14.07 -13.33
C ALA A 405 -1.19 12.79 -12.48
N VAL A 406 -0.12 12.38 -11.78
CA VAL A 406 -0.10 11.10 -11.05
C VAL A 406 -0.14 11.30 -9.53
N LEU A 407 0.84 12.00 -8.96
CA LEU A 407 1.08 12.04 -7.51
C LEU A 407 0.40 13.23 -6.83
N GLY A 408 0.59 14.44 -7.35
CA GLY A 408 0.22 15.66 -6.65
C GLY A 408 -1.24 15.72 -6.22
N PRO A 409 -2.23 15.58 -7.14
CA PRO A 409 -3.64 15.64 -6.79
C PRO A 409 -4.04 14.56 -5.75
N ALA A 410 -3.61 13.33 -5.99
CA ALA A 410 -3.89 12.19 -5.10
C ALA A 410 -3.32 12.40 -3.69
N LEU A 411 -2.04 12.80 -3.58
CA LEU A 411 -1.38 12.99 -2.30
C LEU A 411 -1.86 14.25 -1.57
N ALA A 412 -2.22 15.32 -2.29
CA ALA A 412 -2.86 16.49 -1.70
C ALA A 412 -4.24 16.14 -1.11
N ALA A 413 -5.05 15.38 -1.86
CA ALA A 413 -6.36 14.92 -1.39
C ALA A 413 -6.23 13.96 -0.18
N TRP A 414 -5.22 13.10 -0.17
CA TRP A 414 -4.87 12.24 0.98
C TRP A 414 -4.51 13.07 2.21
N GLN A 415 -3.64 14.08 2.06
CA GLN A 415 -3.24 14.97 3.14
C GLN A 415 -4.45 15.74 3.69
N GLN A 416 -5.32 16.27 2.81
CA GLN A 416 -6.54 16.95 3.22
C GLN A 416 -7.46 16.02 4.02
N GLN A 417 -7.68 14.79 3.55
CA GLN A 417 -8.50 13.80 4.26
C GLN A 417 -7.90 13.44 5.63
N ARG A 418 -6.57 13.32 5.71
CA ARG A 418 -5.86 13.03 6.96
C ARG A 418 -6.07 14.14 7.99
N LEU A 419 -5.98 15.39 7.57
CA LEU A 419 -6.09 16.55 8.44
C LEU A 419 -7.53 16.89 8.84
N ALA A 420 -8.51 16.57 7.98
CA ALA A 420 -9.93 16.77 8.25
C ALA A 420 -10.46 15.90 9.39
N ARG A 421 -9.75 14.82 9.76
CA ARG A 421 -10.14 14.02 10.91
C ARG A 421 -10.04 14.84 12.20
N PRO A 422 -11.04 14.79 13.10
CA PRO A 422 -10.89 15.37 14.42
C PRO A 422 -9.80 14.60 15.18
N MET A 423 -9.05 15.32 16.02
CA MET A 423 -7.96 14.76 16.81
C MET A 423 -8.08 15.27 18.23
N ALA A 424 -7.93 14.36 19.19
CA ALA A 424 -7.85 14.72 20.59
C ALA A 424 -6.55 15.49 20.86
N VAL A 425 -6.65 16.54 21.66
CA VAL A 425 -5.51 17.35 22.10
C VAL A 425 -5.58 17.47 23.61
N GLU A 426 -4.48 17.12 24.25
CA GLU A 426 -4.28 17.32 25.68
C GLU A 426 -3.36 18.53 25.90
N GLU A 427 -3.65 19.30 26.94
CA GLU A 427 -2.81 20.43 27.37
C GLU A 427 -2.26 20.18 28.78
N ARG A 428 -0.98 20.47 28.97
CA ARG A 428 -0.32 20.48 30.28
C ARG A 428 0.39 21.80 30.51
N VAL A 429 0.19 22.37 31.68
CA VAL A 429 0.75 23.65 32.10
C VAL A 429 1.69 23.41 33.27
N PHE A 430 2.89 23.99 33.19
CA PHE A 430 3.92 23.94 34.23
C PHE A 430 4.20 25.36 34.72
N GLY A 431 4.01 25.62 36.01
CA GLY A 431 4.06 26.97 36.58
C GLY A 431 2.79 27.80 36.36
N ALA A 432 2.82 29.06 36.82
CA ALA A 432 1.73 30.00 36.62
C ALA A 432 1.87 30.68 35.24
N PRO A 433 0.86 30.60 34.36
CA PRO A 433 0.91 31.29 33.06
C PRO A 433 1.05 32.81 33.22
N PRO A 434 1.74 33.51 32.30
CA PRO A 434 1.78 34.96 32.29
C PRO A 434 0.38 35.55 32.06
N GLU A 435 0.01 36.60 32.81
CA GLU A 435 -1.33 37.21 32.72
C GLU A 435 -1.56 37.98 31.40
N ALA A 436 -0.54 38.71 30.93
CA ALA A 436 -0.61 39.56 29.74
C ALA A 436 0.69 39.47 28.93
N PRO A 437 0.98 38.32 28.31
CA PRO A 437 2.21 38.13 27.55
C PRO A 437 2.27 39.08 26.34
N ARG A 438 3.44 39.65 26.08
CA ARG A 438 3.64 40.46 24.86
C ARG A 438 3.72 39.53 23.66
N ALA A 439 4.44 38.42 23.83
CA ALA A 439 4.60 37.39 22.81
C ALA A 439 4.28 35.98 23.32
N SER A 440 3.83 35.12 22.41
CA SER A 440 3.76 33.66 22.59
C SER A 440 4.75 32.98 21.64
N ILE A 441 5.76 32.31 22.21
CA ILE A 441 6.78 31.57 21.48
C ILE A 441 6.27 30.14 21.31
N ILE A 442 6.02 29.72 20.07
CA ILE A 442 5.44 28.43 19.70
C ILE A 442 6.54 27.55 19.11
N ILE A 443 6.79 26.41 19.76
CA ILE A 443 7.91 25.52 19.45
C ILE A 443 7.40 24.10 19.21
N PRO A 444 7.25 23.68 17.94
CA PRO A 444 6.99 22.28 17.61
C PRO A 444 8.18 21.39 17.99
N LEU A 445 7.89 20.24 18.60
CA LEU A 445 8.84 19.22 19.00
C LEU A 445 8.60 17.95 18.19
N HIS A 446 9.60 17.46 17.48
CA HIS A 446 9.58 16.18 16.79
C HIS A 446 10.92 15.49 16.99
N GLY A 447 10.94 14.19 17.32
CA GLY A 447 12.18 13.41 17.47
C GLY A 447 13.04 13.78 18.69
N ARG A 448 13.77 14.89 18.63
CA ARG A 448 14.82 15.27 19.60
C ARG A 448 14.29 16.18 20.70
N LEU A 449 13.85 15.56 21.79
CA LEU A 449 13.31 16.24 22.97
C LEU A 449 14.37 16.88 23.88
N ASP A 450 15.64 16.56 23.69
CA ASP A 450 16.74 17.13 24.46
C ASP A 450 17.00 18.61 24.11
N MET A 451 16.42 19.11 23.02
CA MET A 451 16.45 20.54 22.68
C MET A 451 15.62 21.39 23.65
N LEU A 452 14.49 20.87 24.17
CA LEU A 452 13.61 21.60 25.10
C LEU A 452 14.36 22.15 26.32
N PRO A 453 15.07 21.33 27.13
CA PRO A 453 15.76 21.85 28.30
C PRO A 453 16.88 22.85 27.95
N VAL A 454 17.52 22.72 26.78
CA VAL A 454 18.54 23.67 26.31
C VAL A 454 17.91 25.02 25.99
N GLN A 455 16.79 25.05 25.26
CA GLN A 455 16.06 26.29 24.99
C GLN A 455 15.58 26.95 26.28
N MET A 456 15.01 26.17 27.21
CA MET A 456 14.56 26.70 28.50
C MET A 456 15.71 27.31 29.32
N ALA A 457 16.90 26.70 29.30
CA ALA A 457 18.09 27.26 29.92
C ALA A 457 18.46 28.63 29.33
N LEU A 458 18.49 28.74 28.00
CA LEU A 458 18.83 29.99 27.31
C LEU A 458 17.75 31.07 27.49
N PHE A 459 16.48 30.69 27.42
CA PHE A 459 15.35 31.59 27.66
C PHE A 459 15.37 32.17 29.07
N SER A 460 15.81 31.41 30.08
CA SER A 460 15.93 31.92 31.46
C SER A 460 16.93 33.07 31.61
N ALA A 461 17.87 33.21 30.67
CA ALA A 461 18.81 34.32 30.61
C ALA A 461 18.33 35.47 29.71
N CYS A 462 17.24 35.29 28.95
CA CYS A 462 16.69 36.27 28.03
C CYS A 462 15.66 37.18 28.71
N ARG A 463 15.39 38.34 28.11
CA ARG A 463 14.39 39.32 28.57
C ARG A 463 12.97 38.91 28.16
N MET A 464 12.51 37.77 28.68
CA MET A 464 11.22 37.17 28.28
C MET A 464 10.41 36.58 29.45
N ALA A 465 10.70 37.00 30.69
CA ALA A 465 10.06 36.46 31.89
C ALA A 465 8.53 36.69 31.97
N GLY A 466 7.99 37.61 31.18
CA GLY A 466 6.55 37.87 31.08
C GLY A 466 5.91 37.34 29.80
N ASP A 467 6.66 36.64 28.94
CA ASP A 467 6.19 36.12 27.66
C ASP A 467 5.84 34.63 27.78
N GLU A 468 4.97 34.15 26.89
CA GLU A 468 4.41 32.79 26.95
C GLU A 468 5.27 31.82 26.12
N ILE A 469 5.58 30.64 26.68
CA ILE A 469 6.31 29.57 25.99
C ILE A 469 5.37 28.38 25.79
N ILE A 470 5.15 27.99 24.54
CA ILE A 470 4.27 26.89 24.15
C ILE A 470 5.07 25.87 23.34
N PHE A 471 5.27 24.69 23.90
CA PHE A 471 5.79 23.54 23.17
C PHE A 471 4.63 22.70 22.60
N VAL A 472 4.76 22.21 21.38
CA VAL A 472 3.77 21.32 20.74
C VAL A 472 4.43 20.01 20.34
N LEU A 473 4.04 18.89 20.93
CA LEU A 473 4.63 17.58 20.64
C LEU A 473 4.05 16.98 19.35
N ASP A 474 4.75 17.13 18.24
CA ASP A 474 4.44 16.47 16.95
C ASP A 474 5.11 15.08 16.83
N ASP A 475 5.25 14.36 17.95
CA ASP A 475 5.76 12.99 18.02
C ASP A 475 5.08 12.23 19.19
N PRO A 476 3.79 11.86 19.04
CA PRO A 476 2.98 11.30 20.13
C PRO A 476 3.60 10.09 20.86
N PRO A 477 4.29 9.15 20.19
CA PRO A 477 5.00 8.06 20.88
C PRO A 477 5.97 8.51 21.97
N ARG A 478 6.46 9.76 21.94
CA ARG A 478 7.39 10.32 22.94
C ARG A 478 6.71 11.12 24.05
N ARG A 479 5.39 11.02 24.20
CA ARG A 479 4.59 11.77 25.19
C ARG A 479 5.19 11.78 26.59
N GLU A 480 5.49 10.61 27.18
CA GLU A 480 6.02 10.52 28.54
C GLU A 480 7.39 11.21 28.68
N ALA A 481 8.26 11.05 27.68
CA ALA A 481 9.55 11.68 27.67
C ALA A 481 9.42 13.21 27.58
N ALA A 482 8.48 13.72 26.77
CA ALA A 482 8.24 15.16 26.64
C ALA A 482 7.73 15.77 27.96
N LEU A 483 6.81 15.08 28.64
CA LEU A 483 6.32 15.48 29.97
C LEU A 483 7.44 15.54 31.00
N ALA A 484 8.30 14.53 31.04
CA ALA A 484 9.43 14.48 31.97
C ALA A 484 10.44 15.61 31.70
N GLN A 485 10.76 15.90 30.42
CA GLN A 485 11.65 16.99 30.05
C GLN A 485 11.06 18.36 30.40
N ALA A 486 9.77 18.58 30.12
CA ALA A 486 9.05 19.79 30.47
C ALA A 486 9.04 20.04 31.99
N GLN A 487 8.71 19.02 32.78
CA GLN A 487 8.74 19.08 34.25
C GLN A 487 10.13 19.46 34.76
N SER A 488 11.16 18.73 34.33
CA SER A 488 12.55 18.97 34.74
C SER A 488 13.04 20.37 34.34
N ALA A 489 12.70 20.84 33.15
CA ALA A 489 13.09 22.18 32.68
C ALA A 489 12.41 23.28 33.49
N TRP A 490 11.11 23.15 33.77
CA TRP A 490 10.38 24.09 34.62
C TRP A 490 10.98 24.16 36.04
N GLU A 491 11.24 23.02 36.68
CA GLU A 491 11.83 22.96 38.02
C GLU A 491 13.24 23.58 38.10
N ARG A 492 14.04 23.43 37.04
CA ARG A 492 15.42 23.94 36.99
C ARG A 492 15.52 25.42 36.68
N PHE A 493 14.68 25.91 35.77
CA PHE A 493 14.83 27.26 35.20
C PHE A 493 13.74 28.23 35.63
N GLY A 494 12.67 27.75 36.26
CA GLY A 494 11.61 28.58 36.86
C GLY A 494 10.74 29.33 35.85
N LEU A 495 10.91 29.10 34.54
CA LEU A 495 10.09 29.70 33.50
C LEU A 495 8.81 28.86 33.28
N PRO A 496 7.62 29.45 33.38
CA PRO A 496 6.38 28.77 33.04
C PRO A 496 6.38 28.34 31.56
N LEU A 497 5.83 27.15 31.30
CA LEU A 497 5.66 26.65 29.93
C LEU A 497 4.36 25.85 29.81
N ARG A 498 3.82 25.85 28.60
CA ARG A 498 2.69 25.00 28.21
C ARG A 498 3.18 23.93 27.23
N LEU A 499 2.74 22.69 27.42
CA LEU A 499 2.99 21.57 26.51
C LEU A 499 1.66 21.09 25.93
N ILE A 500 1.54 21.16 24.62
CA ILE A 500 0.40 20.68 23.84
C ILE A 500 0.72 19.30 23.29
N LEU A 501 -0.17 18.34 23.54
CA LEU A 501 -0.01 16.92 23.27
C LEU A 501 -1.14 16.44 22.34
N PRO A 502 -0.98 16.60 21.01
CA PRO A 502 -1.92 16.02 20.06
C PRO A 502 -1.83 14.49 20.04
N ALA A 503 -2.96 13.82 19.75
CA ALA A 503 -2.99 12.36 19.64
C ALA A 503 -2.27 11.80 18.40
N GLU A 504 -2.04 12.62 17.38
CA GLU A 504 -1.38 12.24 16.12
C GLU A 504 -0.40 13.32 15.65
N SER A 505 0.68 12.90 14.98
CA SER A 505 1.59 13.84 14.30
C SER A 505 0.97 14.33 12.99
N ARG A 506 1.01 15.64 12.77
CA ARG A 506 0.46 16.30 11.58
C ARG A 506 1.52 17.05 10.77
N GLY A 507 2.73 17.24 11.30
CA GLY A 507 3.82 17.96 10.67
C GLY A 507 3.98 19.37 11.24
N PHE A 508 5.04 20.05 10.81
CA PHE A 508 5.48 21.34 11.36
C PHE A 508 4.39 22.42 11.28
N GLY A 509 3.84 22.68 10.10
CA GLY A 509 2.79 23.71 9.91
C GLY A 509 1.56 23.47 10.79
N PRO A 510 0.91 22.28 10.71
CA PRO A 510 -0.23 21.96 11.57
C PRO A 510 0.07 21.99 13.08
N ALA A 511 1.26 21.56 13.51
CA ALA A 511 1.69 21.62 14.91
C ALA A 511 1.88 23.07 15.38
N SER A 512 2.52 23.90 14.57
CA SER A 512 2.66 25.35 14.81
C SER A 512 1.30 26.03 14.90
N ASN A 513 0.38 25.72 13.98
CA ASN A 513 -0.99 26.26 14.01
C ASN A 513 -1.79 25.76 15.22
N LEU A 514 -1.51 24.55 15.71
CA LEU A 514 -2.07 24.07 16.98
C LEU A 514 -1.56 24.92 18.14
N GLY A 515 -0.27 25.24 18.19
CA GLY A 515 0.27 26.19 19.18
C GLY A 515 -0.37 27.58 19.07
N LEU A 516 -0.59 28.08 17.85
CA LEU A 516 -1.23 29.38 17.59
C LEU A 516 -2.63 29.46 18.23
N ARG A 517 -3.42 28.38 18.18
CA ARG A 517 -4.76 28.34 18.80
C ARG A 517 -4.74 28.45 20.32
N HIS A 518 -3.60 28.17 20.96
CA HIS A 518 -3.43 28.30 22.40
C HIS A 518 -2.67 29.58 22.78
N ALA A 519 -2.23 30.39 21.82
CA ALA A 519 -1.40 31.57 22.07
C ALA A 519 -2.21 32.77 22.60
N CYS A 520 -1.74 33.35 23.70
CA CYS A 520 -2.37 34.49 24.34
C CYS A 520 -1.69 35.84 24.06
N GLY A 521 -0.45 35.84 23.57
CA GLY A 521 0.36 37.04 23.34
C GLY A 521 -0.10 37.87 22.13
N GLY A 522 0.17 39.17 22.16
CA GLY A 522 -0.12 40.07 21.04
C GLY A 522 0.72 39.78 19.79
N VAL A 523 1.91 39.21 19.98
CA VAL A 523 2.80 38.68 18.94
C VAL A 523 2.91 37.17 19.10
N VAL A 524 2.97 36.45 17.99
CA VAL A 524 3.30 35.02 17.96
C VAL A 524 4.65 34.83 17.29
N VAL A 525 5.49 33.98 17.84
CA VAL A 525 6.81 33.65 17.29
C VAL A 525 6.87 32.14 17.07
N PHE A 526 6.83 31.71 15.82
CA PHE A 526 7.16 30.34 15.46
C PHE A 526 8.67 30.18 15.55
N LEU A 527 9.12 29.16 16.30
CA LEU A 527 10.54 28.93 16.56
C LEU A 527 10.84 27.44 16.52
N ASN A 528 11.85 27.03 15.75
CA ASN A 528 12.32 25.65 15.76
C ASN A 528 12.95 25.29 17.11
N ALA A 529 12.78 24.05 17.55
CA ALA A 529 13.36 23.56 18.80
C ALA A 529 14.91 23.63 18.84
N ASP A 530 15.56 23.57 17.69
CA ASP A 530 17.02 23.62 17.53
C ASP A 530 17.56 25.00 17.11
N ALA A 531 16.77 26.06 17.32
CA ALA A 531 17.17 27.45 17.12
C ALA A 531 17.36 28.17 18.47
N PHE A 532 18.51 28.85 18.62
CA PHE A 532 19.00 29.37 19.89
C PHE A 532 19.43 30.85 19.80
N PRO A 533 18.91 31.75 20.65
CA PRO A 533 19.26 33.17 20.61
C PRO A 533 20.71 33.41 21.02
N GLN A 534 21.38 34.35 20.32
CA GLN A 534 22.74 34.80 20.64
C GLN A 534 22.76 36.00 21.60
N ALA A 535 21.65 36.74 21.70
CA ALA A 535 21.52 37.92 22.53
C ALA A 535 20.23 37.85 23.37
N THR A 536 20.21 38.51 24.53
CA THR A 536 19.11 38.41 25.49
C THR A 536 17.87 39.22 25.11
N ASP A 537 17.99 40.13 24.15
CA ASP A 537 16.97 41.05 23.65
C ASP A 537 16.42 40.67 22.26
N TRP A 538 16.73 39.47 21.75
CA TRP A 538 16.29 39.00 20.44
C TRP A 538 14.77 39.09 20.22
N LEU A 539 13.99 38.77 21.25
CA LEU A 539 12.52 38.83 21.21
C LEU A 539 12.03 40.27 21.19
N ASP A 540 12.66 41.17 21.95
CA ASP A 540 12.31 42.59 21.98
C ASP A 540 12.50 43.22 20.59
N LEU A 541 13.56 42.83 19.87
CA LEU A 541 13.84 43.27 18.51
C LEU A 541 12.76 42.81 17.52
N LEU A 542 12.35 41.53 17.58
CA LEU A 542 11.28 41.00 16.71
C LEU A 542 9.93 41.65 17.00
N VAL A 543 9.58 41.85 18.28
CA VAL A 543 8.35 42.54 18.67
C VAL A 543 8.38 44.00 18.20
N ALA A 544 9.51 44.69 18.33
CA ALA A 544 9.65 46.07 17.87
C ALA A 544 9.51 46.20 16.34
N ALA A 545 10.04 45.24 15.57
CA ALA A 545 9.89 45.22 14.12
C ALA A 545 8.43 45.13 13.65
N LEU A 546 7.55 44.54 14.47
CA LEU A 546 6.11 44.40 14.19
C LEU A 546 5.25 45.55 14.71
N ALA A 547 5.87 46.56 15.34
CA ALA A 547 5.16 47.76 15.80
C ALA A 547 4.60 48.59 14.63
N GLU A 548 5.22 48.50 13.46
CA GLU A 548 4.68 49.12 12.24
C GLU A 548 3.56 48.25 11.65
N PRO A 549 2.32 48.78 11.50
CA PRO A 549 1.19 47.99 11.00
C PRO A 549 1.39 47.43 9.59
N SER A 550 2.22 48.07 8.75
CA SER A 550 2.50 47.59 7.39
C SER A 550 3.35 46.32 7.36
N VAL A 551 4.07 46.00 8.44
CA VAL A 551 4.88 44.79 8.56
C VAL A 551 3.97 43.65 9.00
N GLY A 552 3.77 42.66 8.14
CA GLY A 552 2.98 41.46 8.43
C GLY A 552 3.77 40.37 9.16
N ALA A 553 5.07 40.27 8.88
CA ALA A 553 5.97 39.28 9.47
C ALA A 553 7.39 39.82 9.64
N ALA A 554 8.06 39.38 10.70
CA ALA A 554 9.47 39.67 10.97
C ALA A 554 10.23 38.36 11.24
N GLY A 555 11.41 38.17 10.64
CA GLY A 555 12.26 37.02 10.90
C GLY A 555 13.60 37.41 11.51
N ALA A 556 14.29 36.42 12.08
CA ALA A 556 15.62 36.56 12.66
C ALA A 556 16.72 36.06 11.72
N ARG A 557 17.92 36.60 11.85
CA ARG A 557 19.10 36.10 11.13
C ARG A 557 19.51 34.77 11.74
N LEU A 558 19.63 33.74 10.91
CA LEU A 558 20.07 32.41 11.36
C LEU A 558 21.49 32.15 10.91
N LEU A 559 22.30 31.68 11.84
CA LEU A 559 23.67 31.24 11.62
C LEU A 559 23.80 29.74 11.86
N TYR A 560 24.71 29.11 11.13
CA TYR A 560 25.22 27.80 11.46
C TYR A 560 26.09 27.84 12.73
N PRO A 561 26.38 26.68 13.34
CA PRO A 561 27.28 26.61 14.50
C PRO A 561 28.69 27.16 14.26
N ASP A 562 29.15 27.13 13.01
CA ASP A 562 30.45 27.68 12.59
C ASP A 562 30.40 29.21 12.34
N GLY A 563 29.23 29.84 12.54
CA GLY A 563 29.01 31.27 12.35
C GLY A 563 28.75 31.68 10.90
N SER A 564 28.72 30.74 9.94
CA SER A 564 28.32 31.03 8.56
C SER A 564 26.82 31.33 8.47
N LEU A 565 26.44 32.14 7.48
CA LEU A 565 25.04 32.54 7.26
C LEU A 565 24.22 31.32 6.82
N GLN A 566 23.09 31.11 7.48
CA GLN A 566 22.11 30.10 7.08
C GLN A 566 20.85 30.74 6.50
N HIS A 567 20.39 31.85 7.09
CA HIS A 567 19.24 32.61 6.60
C HIS A 567 19.40 34.11 6.89
N GLY A 568 19.15 34.93 5.87
CA GLY A 568 19.12 36.40 5.96
C GLY A 568 18.01 37.01 5.10
N GLY A 569 16.91 36.25 4.92
CA GLY A 569 15.88 36.44 3.90
C GLY A 569 15.94 35.38 2.81
N MET A 570 14.79 35.04 2.23
CA MET A 570 14.67 34.17 1.06
C MET A 570 14.31 34.96 -0.20
N ARG A 571 14.68 34.40 -1.35
CA ARG A 571 14.29 34.84 -2.69
C ARG A 571 13.69 33.65 -3.44
N LEU A 572 12.67 33.90 -4.25
CA LEU A 572 12.15 32.86 -5.14
C LEU A 572 13.01 32.77 -6.39
N GLU A 573 13.58 31.59 -6.64
CA GLU A 573 14.47 31.33 -7.77
C GLU A 573 13.95 30.14 -8.58
N PRO A 574 14.18 30.09 -9.90
CA PRO A 574 13.87 28.91 -10.69
C PRO A 574 14.70 27.70 -10.23
N GLY A 575 14.00 26.64 -9.85
CA GLY A 575 14.53 25.31 -9.55
C GLY A 575 14.15 24.28 -10.62
N PRO A 576 14.14 22.99 -10.26
CA PRO A 576 13.79 21.89 -11.17
C PRO A 576 12.44 22.11 -11.88
N ALA A 577 12.35 21.74 -13.15
CA ALA A 577 11.19 21.93 -14.02
C ALA A 577 10.75 23.41 -14.14
N GLY A 578 11.66 24.35 -13.87
CA GLY A 578 11.37 25.78 -13.82
C GLY A 578 10.33 26.14 -12.77
N TRP A 579 10.18 25.32 -11.72
CA TRP A 579 9.35 25.63 -10.55
C TRP A 579 10.06 26.67 -9.69
N LEU A 580 9.30 27.57 -9.07
CA LEU A 580 9.82 28.52 -8.08
C LEU A 580 10.21 27.76 -6.81
N PHE A 581 11.43 27.98 -6.33
CA PHE A 581 11.98 27.43 -5.10
C PHE A 581 12.46 28.57 -4.18
N PRO A 582 12.19 28.49 -2.87
CA PRO A 582 12.75 29.41 -1.90
C PRO A 582 14.26 29.13 -1.75
N ALA A 583 15.07 30.07 -2.24
CA ALA A 583 16.51 30.07 -2.07
C ALA A 583 16.91 30.95 -0.89
N HIS A 584 18.05 30.64 -0.27
CA HIS A 584 18.65 31.44 0.80
C HIS A 584 19.92 32.12 0.27
N PRO A 585 19.84 33.38 -0.24
CA PRO A 585 21.00 34.08 -0.76
C PRO A 585 22.12 34.19 0.27
N GLY A 586 23.35 33.85 -0.15
CA GLY A 586 24.53 33.91 0.71
C GLY A 586 24.64 32.78 1.76
N LYS A 587 23.78 31.75 1.70
CA LYS A 587 23.89 30.56 2.55
C LYS A 587 25.29 29.94 2.46
N GLY A 588 25.88 29.64 3.61
CA GLY A 588 27.25 29.10 3.74
C GLY A 588 28.37 30.15 3.65
N LEU A 589 28.04 31.41 3.36
CA LEU A 589 29.03 32.50 3.35
C LEU A 589 29.14 33.17 4.72
N ARG A 590 30.19 33.98 4.91
CA ARG A 590 30.30 34.84 6.10
C ARG A 590 29.13 35.85 6.11
N PRO A 591 28.40 36.00 7.23
CA PRO A 591 27.32 36.97 7.31
C PRO A 591 27.86 38.40 7.17
N LEU A 592 27.11 39.24 6.45
CA LEU A 592 27.35 40.67 6.41
C LEU A 592 27.06 41.30 7.79
N PRO A 593 27.62 42.49 8.09
CA PRO A 593 27.24 43.25 9.27
C PRO A 593 25.71 43.42 9.33
N ALA A 594 25.15 43.33 10.53
CA ALA A 594 23.71 43.50 10.71
C ALA A 594 23.27 44.88 10.22
N ALA A 595 22.17 44.94 9.49
CA ALA A 595 21.55 46.20 9.12
C ALA A 595 21.12 46.96 10.38
N ALA A 596 21.14 48.30 10.31
CA ALA A 596 20.70 49.14 11.42
C ALA A 596 19.18 49.09 11.63
N GLU A 597 18.44 48.83 10.56
CA GLU A 597 16.98 48.77 10.51
C GLU A 597 16.52 47.46 9.84
N PRO A 598 15.29 46.98 10.14
CA PRO A 598 14.69 45.86 9.44
C PRO A 598 14.65 46.08 7.92
N ARG A 599 14.93 45.03 7.15
CA ARG A 599 14.96 45.08 5.68
C ARG A 599 13.83 44.28 5.06
N ASP A 600 13.16 44.81 4.04
CA ASP A 600 12.16 44.06 3.28
C ASP A 600 12.79 42.86 2.55
N VAL A 601 12.09 41.72 2.56
CA VAL A 601 12.48 40.47 1.90
C VAL A 601 11.25 39.79 1.28
N GLU A 602 11.48 38.92 0.30
CA GLU A 602 10.39 38.20 -0.40
C GLU A 602 9.79 37.09 0.48
N ALA A 603 10.61 36.42 1.28
CA ALA A 603 10.14 35.43 2.23
C ALA A 603 11.09 35.27 3.44
N LEU A 604 10.56 34.71 4.51
CA LEU A 604 11.20 34.45 5.79
C LEU A 604 11.02 32.97 6.15
N THR A 605 11.98 32.40 6.87
CA THR A 605 11.92 30.98 7.23
C THR A 605 11.09 30.74 8.49
N GLY A 606 10.34 29.64 8.53
CA GLY A 606 9.58 29.19 9.69
C GLY A 606 10.44 28.82 10.90
N ALA A 607 11.77 28.69 10.72
CA ALA A 607 12.68 28.41 11.83
C ALA A 607 12.73 29.51 12.89
N CYS A 608 12.47 30.77 12.52
CA CYS A 608 12.17 31.86 13.45
C CYS A 608 11.36 32.95 12.72
N LEU A 609 10.04 32.94 12.93
CA LEU A 609 9.09 33.82 12.25
C LEU A 609 8.11 34.43 13.25
N ALA A 610 8.11 35.75 13.36
CA ALA A 610 7.23 36.52 14.23
C ALA A 610 6.12 37.21 13.44
N LEU A 611 4.89 37.19 13.94
CA LEU A 611 3.74 37.91 13.39
C LEU A 611 2.92 38.52 14.53
N ARG A 612 2.16 39.58 14.26
CA ARG A 612 1.06 39.94 15.18
C ARG A 612 0.07 38.78 15.22
N ARG A 613 -0.43 38.43 16.41
CA ARG A 613 -1.36 37.30 16.57
C ARG A 613 -2.58 37.45 15.67
N GLU A 614 -3.16 38.64 15.62
CA GLU A 614 -4.32 38.94 14.77
C GLU A 614 -4.04 38.69 13.27
N VAL A 615 -2.81 38.96 12.81
CA VAL A 615 -2.39 38.68 11.43
C VAL A 615 -2.23 37.18 11.24
N ALA A 616 -1.56 36.48 12.16
CA ALA A 616 -1.41 35.03 12.08
C ALA A 616 -2.78 34.31 12.06
N GLU A 617 -3.73 34.75 12.90
CA GLU A 617 -5.10 34.22 12.95
C GLU A 617 -5.89 34.53 11.67
N GLN A 618 -5.82 35.78 11.18
CA GLN A 618 -6.48 36.20 9.94
C GLN A 618 -6.04 35.34 8.74
N PHE A 619 -4.75 34.99 8.68
CA PHE A 619 -4.17 34.18 7.60
C PHE A 619 -4.16 32.68 7.93
N GLY A 620 -4.69 32.25 9.08
CA GLY A 620 -4.75 30.85 9.49
C GLY A 620 -3.40 30.19 9.78
N GLY A 621 -2.33 30.98 9.95
CA GLY A 621 -0.96 30.49 10.10
C GLY A 621 -0.40 29.84 8.83
N PHE A 622 0.32 28.72 8.99
CA PHE A 622 0.87 27.95 7.88
C PHE A 622 -0.21 27.17 7.14
N ASP A 623 -0.16 27.08 5.80
CA ASP A 623 -1.12 26.26 5.07
C ASP A 623 -0.86 24.76 5.37
N PRO A 624 -1.85 24.01 5.89
CA PRO A 624 -1.64 22.61 6.25
C PRO A 624 -1.53 21.66 5.04
N ALA A 625 -1.72 22.15 3.81
CA ALA A 625 -1.50 21.40 2.58
C ALA A 625 -0.04 20.96 2.39
N TYR A 626 0.92 21.70 2.95
CA TYR A 626 2.34 21.35 2.93
C TYR A 626 2.62 20.19 3.88
N VAL A 627 3.12 19.09 3.32
CA VAL A 627 3.27 17.82 4.05
C VAL A 627 4.56 17.86 4.86
N ILE A 628 4.46 17.69 6.19
CA ILE A 628 5.57 17.62 7.17
C ILE A 628 6.37 18.91 7.33
N GLY A 629 6.77 19.56 6.24
CA GLY A 629 7.45 20.86 6.17
C GLY A 629 8.12 21.09 4.81
N ASP A 630 8.75 22.25 4.63
CA ASP A 630 9.20 22.87 3.38
C ASP A 630 8.06 23.60 2.64
N PHE A 631 8.31 24.86 2.26
CA PHE A 631 7.45 25.80 1.52
C PHE A 631 6.30 26.46 2.31
N GLU A 632 5.89 25.95 3.46
CA GLU A 632 4.79 26.54 4.24
C GLU A 632 5.07 27.98 4.70
N ASP A 633 6.33 28.30 4.95
CA ASP A 633 6.82 29.61 5.37
C ASP A 633 6.89 30.60 4.21
N ALA A 634 7.40 30.17 3.07
CA ALA A 634 7.37 30.93 1.82
C ALA A 634 5.94 31.20 1.33
N ASP A 635 5.02 30.24 1.50
CA ASP A 635 3.60 30.42 1.17
C ASP A 635 2.94 31.46 2.07
N LEU A 636 3.15 31.38 3.40
CA LEU A 636 2.63 32.39 4.32
C LEU A 636 3.16 33.79 3.97
N CYS A 637 4.46 33.91 3.67
CA CYS A 637 5.03 35.18 3.22
C CYS A 637 4.38 35.70 1.92
N ALA A 638 4.16 34.82 0.94
CA ALA A 638 3.53 35.18 -0.32
C ALA A 638 2.08 35.69 -0.11
N ARG A 639 1.31 35.04 0.77
CA ARG A 639 -0.05 35.49 1.14
C ARG A 639 -0.03 36.86 1.81
N LEU A 640 0.92 37.11 2.71
CA LEU A 640 1.07 38.41 3.37
C LEU A 640 1.41 39.52 2.35
N LEU A 641 2.37 39.26 1.46
CA LEU A 641 2.77 40.19 0.41
C LEU A 641 1.61 40.49 -0.55
N GLN A 642 0.84 39.46 -0.95
CA GLN A 642 -0.34 39.64 -1.80
C GLN A 642 -1.42 40.52 -1.15
N ALA A 643 -1.50 40.51 0.19
CA ALA A 643 -2.39 41.36 0.96
C ALA A 643 -1.84 42.79 1.20
N GLY A 644 -0.68 43.12 0.63
CA GLY A 644 -0.05 44.45 0.76
C GLY A 644 0.73 44.64 2.07
N LEU A 645 0.96 43.58 2.84
CA LEU A 645 1.83 43.61 4.01
C LEU A 645 3.29 43.36 3.60
N ARG A 646 4.23 43.73 4.46
CA ARG A 646 5.66 43.52 4.27
C ARG A 646 6.19 42.38 5.12
N CYS A 647 7.15 41.62 4.58
CA CYS A 647 7.97 40.68 5.34
C CYS A 647 9.35 41.31 5.55
N VAL A 648 9.79 41.42 6.80
CA VAL A 648 11.06 42.09 7.14
C VAL A 648 12.04 41.18 7.87
N MET A 649 13.31 41.40 7.60
CA MET A 649 14.41 40.71 8.26
C MET A 649 15.03 41.65 9.29
N GLU A 650 14.92 41.31 10.58
CA GLU A 650 15.56 42.01 11.72
C GLU A 650 16.95 41.42 12.02
N ASP A 651 17.99 41.87 11.30
CA ASP A 651 19.32 41.24 11.32
C ASP A 651 20.01 41.32 12.70
N ARG A 652 19.55 42.21 13.59
CA ARG A 652 20.07 42.33 14.96
C ARG A 652 19.59 41.19 15.85
N ALA A 653 18.39 40.64 15.59
CA ALA A 653 17.94 39.39 16.18
C ALA A 653 18.68 38.24 15.50
N THR A 654 19.70 37.70 16.16
CA THR A 654 20.53 36.61 15.61
C THR A 654 20.40 35.36 16.45
N LEU A 655 20.11 34.24 15.78
CA LEU A 655 20.03 32.91 16.38
C LEU A 655 21.04 31.97 15.69
N VAL A 656 21.56 31.02 16.46
CA VAL A 656 22.25 29.84 15.90
C VAL A 656 21.22 28.73 15.74
N HIS A 657 21.12 28.17 14.54
CA HIS A 657 20.19 27.08 14.24
C HIS A 657 20.98 25.87 13.75
N LEU A 658 20.82 24.74 14.46
CA LEU A 658 21.63 23.54 14.23
C LEU A 658 21.25 22.77 12.94
N GLU A 659 20.18 23.20 12.26
CA GLU A 659 19.55 22.65 11.05
C GLU A 659 19.43 21.12 11.03
N ARG A 660 18.19 20.64 11.08
CA ARG A 660 17.84 19.21 10.92
C ARG A 660 18.44 18.32 12.02
N GLN A 661 18.83 18.88 13.16
CA GLN A 661 19.17 18.10 14.35
C GLN A 661 17.95 17.77 15.21
N SER A 662 16.77 18.31 14.88
CA SER A 662 15.48 17.95 15.48
C SER A 662 14.89 16.67 14.86
N GLN A 663 15.09 16.43 13.55
CA GLN A 663 14.59 15.26 12.82
C GLN A 663 15.60 14.10 12.91
N GLY A 664 15.17 12.92 13.36
CA GLY A 664 16.04 11.73 13.43
C GLY A 664 16.59 11.35 12.05
N ARG A 665 17.82 10.80 11.99
CA ARG A 665 18.57 10.45 10.75
C ARG A 665 17.95 9.35 9.86
N ALA A 666 16.66 9.03 9.98
CA ALA A 666 16.07 7.83 9.39
C ALA A 666 15.38 8.02 8.01
N ASP A 667 15.25 9.25 7.50
CA ASP A 667 14.62 9.47 6.20
C ASP A 667 15.66 9.33 5.08
N ALA A 668 15.47 8.36 4.17
CA ALA A 668 16.30 8.22 2.97
C ALA A 668 16.26 9.52 2.14
N GLU A 669 17.43 9.98 1.69
CA GLU A 669 17.63 11.30 1.06
C GLU A 669 16.70 11.53 -0.15
N ALA A 670 16.44 10.48 -0.95
CA ALA A 670 15.53 10.52 -2.10
C ALA A 670 14.06 10.71 -1.69
N GLY A 671 13.59 10.04 -0.64
CA GLY A 671 12.21 10.17 -0.16
C GLY A 671 11.92 11.56 0.40
N ARG A 672 12.91 12.17 1.06
CA ARG A 672 12.82 13.55 1.53
C ARG A 672 12.76 14.53 0.35
N TRP A 673 13.59 14.35 -0.66
CA TRP A 673 13.56 15.21 -1.85
C TRP A 673 12.22 15.14 -2.58
N ASN A 674 11.63 13.96 -2.72
CA ASN A 674 10.31 13.81 -3.33
C ASN A 674 9.19 14.48 -2.53
N LEU A 675 9.32 14.55 -1.21
CA LEU A 675 8.43 15.34 -0.36
C LEU A 675 8.62 16.84 -0.60
N THR A 676 9.85 17.33 -0.69
CA THR A 676 10.14 18.72 -1.07
C THR A 676 9.55 19.04 -2.45
N LEU A 677 9.63 18.12 -3.42
CA LEU A 677 9.03 18.26 -4.75
C LEU A 677 7.49 18.28 -4.72
N LEU A 678 6.85 17.47 -3.87
CA LEU A 678 5.40 17.53 -3.66
C LEU A 678 4.97 18.91 -3.15
N ASN A 679 5.69 19.44 -2.16
CA ASN A 679 5.44 20.75 -1.58
C ASN A 679 5.76 21.88 -2.57
N ALA A 680 6.82 21.74 -3.38
CA ALA A 680 7.15 22.65 -4.46
C ALA A 680 6.04 22.69 -5.51
N TRP A 681 5.51 21.54 -5.92
CA TRP A 681 4.38 21.44 -6.84
C TRP A 681 3.14 22.15 -6.26
N THR A 682 2.80 21.90 -5.00
CA THR A 682 1.69 22.59 -4.31
C THR A 682 1.88 24.10 -4.32
N TYR A 683 3.06 24.59 -3.95
CA TYR A 683 3.41 26.01 -3.96
C TYR A 683 3.27 26.63 -5.36
N ASN A 684 3.80 25.96 -6.37
CA ASN A 684 3.81 26.48 -7.73
C ASN A 684 2.42 26.54 -8.36
N ARG A 685 1.47 25.69 -7.93
CA ARG A 685 0.07 25.82 -8.33
C ARG A 685 -0.61 27.08 -7.80
N HIS A 686 -0.16 27.60 -6.67
CA HIS A 686 -0.69 28.82 -6.09
C HIS A 686 -0.01 30.08 -6.65
N TRP A 687 1.31 30.03 -6.84
CA TRP A 687 2.13 31.23 -7.00
C TRP A 687 2.86 31.36 -8.34
N LYS A 688 3.01 30.29 -9.12
CA LYS A 688 3.66 30.40 -10.43
C LYS A 688 2.70 31.09 -11.41
N PRO A 689 3.10 32.22 -12.04
CA PRO A 689 2.27 32.86 -13.06
C PRO A 689 1.98 31.90 -14.22
N ALA A 690 0.75 31.92 -14.72
CA ALA A 690 0.28 31.09 -15.83
C ALA A 690 0.98 31.40 -17.16
#